data_AF-A0A8T1WTM7-F1
#
_entry.id   AF-A0A8T1WTM7-F1
#
_cell.length_a   1.000
_cell.length_b   1.000
_cell.length_c   1.000
_cell.angle_alpha   90.00
_cell.angle_beta   90.00
_cell.angle_gamma   90.00
#
_symmetry.space_group_name_H-M   'P 1'
#
loop_
_entity.id
_entity.type
_entity.pdbx_description
1 polymer ?
#
loop_
_entity_poly.entity_id
_entity_poly.type
_entity_poly.pdbx_seq_one_letter_code
_entity_poly.pdbx_strand_id
1 'polypeptide(L)'
;MFSIRSLLLAGAVAIATSASTTEAALPVFFFHGATGNVTNGAVIEANLTAEGRTYTALDFCSNECSVKTALSEQVQLAITQIRGIIEKDAAKYADGYHFLAHSQGGSVARGVIEEMDDHNVNTFISMAGDGNGNFFGPQASDAVPLQVLLKALGPYAIDATVFDFNKYEADSASWKGKFQRDFIELVTTNEDLQGKSSIANIMTPPLADAALSNWKSINPFLPKVNNLQDCGTDAACTADQERRKANFVKLKAAHFFASPQDDVQAPWQSCLLGKYTTVATIDEIETKFADFTIVGMKDTVEYTEDRYGLKTLDTAGGLHIHEVADVPHNCWLFDYTSLATDVACKHAPVYDAEIYPLLNITSSSRRSGRAESKKAPSNADDEYEDEDDEAKDKDAKDTPTSPNNDEDAALHEEIERLRVELASKAVTIHAQGDEIAELYNDIDKLRVVEDKVMRKKNKIVLLREQLSRQQVEKVELVHSNETLTAKYEQLQEEAQFLRDINLEDASAKDEERLQQLELVQNLRARELALQDELEQQQKKWASDRDTVHQRMRLLEKEKQIVENELTQARGDSALLQKKYGALQQQAQELQTAFQEEKDQKLKLASRIEELEAKIVQLEALSVDERERNARTTAEKFAALEALVEEKTASIKKVDRQLNAAKLLSRQAKKEKEALLLRVAKLEAEVAGRNAST
;
A
#
# COMPACT_ATOMS: atom_id res chain seq x y z
N MET A 1 32.62 -51.14 -62.29
CA MET A 1 33.80 -50.99 -61.42
C MET A 1 34.16 -49.52 -61.34
N PHE A 2 34.26 -49.03 -60.10
CA PHE A 2 34.90 -47.81 -59.57
C PHE A 2 34.51 -46.41 -60.07
N SER A 3 33.71 -45.77 -59.22
CA SER A 3 33.73 -44.34 -58.88
C SER A 3 34.88 -44.05 -57.89
N ILE A 4 35.41 -42.82 -57.87
CA ILE A 4 35.46 -41.91 -56.70
C ILE A 4 36.35 -40.67 -56.97
N ARG A 5 35.69 -39.51 -56.92
CA ARG A 5 35.97 -38.20 -56.29
C ARG A 5 37.40 -37.65 -56.10
N SER A 6 37.52 -36.34 -56.36
CA SER A 6 38.05 -35.30 -55.43
C SER A 6 37.56 -33.92 -55.91
N LEU A 7 36.59 -33.32 -55.21
CA LEU A 7 36.71 -32.26 -54.18
C LEU A 7 36.88 -30.84 -54.75
N LEU A 8 35.78 -30.07 -54.75
CA LEU A 8 35.77 -28.60 -54.73
C LEU A 8 34.72 -28.17 -53.69
N LEU A 9 35.17 -27.45 -52.67
CA LEU A 9 34.36 -26.94 -51.56
C LEU A 9 33.73 -25.59 -51.93
N ALA A 10 32.46 -25.45 -51.56
CA ALA A 10 31.64 -24.26 -51.71
C ALA A 10 31.94 -23.21 -50.63
N GLY A 11 31.86 -21.93 -51.00
CA GLY A 11 31.75 -20.80 -50.09
C GLY A 11 30.47 -20.03 -50.39
N ALA A 12 29.42 -20.28 -49.61
CA ALA A 12 28.24 -19.44 -49.54
C ALA A 12 28.06 -19.02 -48.08
N VAL A 13 28.29 -17.74 -47.81
CA VAL A 13 28.06 -17.12 -46.50
C VAL A 13 26.55 -17.03 -46.31
N ALA A 14 25.99 -17.95 -45.52
CA ALA A 14 24.67 -17.78 -44.94
C ALA A 14 24.81 -16.88 -43.72
N ILE A 15 24.24 -15.68 -43.79
CA ILE A 15 24.00 -14.85 -42.61
C ILE A 15 22.93 -15.60 -41.82
N ALA A 16 23.37 -16.39 -40.83
CA ALA A 16 22.50 -16.90 -39.80
C ALA A 16 22.07 -15.70 -38.96
N THR A 17 20.87 -15.19 -39.23
CA THR A 17 20.13 -14.48 -38.20
C THR A 17 19.96 -15.47 -37.06
N SER A 18 20.73 -15.31 -35.99
CA SER A 18 20.43 -15.90 -34.71
C SER A 18 19.09 -15.32 -34.27
N ALA A 19 18.00 -15.96 -34.69
CA ALA A 19 16.77 -15.92 -33.93
C ALA A 19 17.15 -16.47 -32.57
N SER A 20 17.37 -15.59 -31.60
CA SER A 20 17.30 -15.97 -30.20
C SER A 20 15.95 -16.67 -30.06
N THR A 21 15.98 -17.98 -29.90
CA THR A 21 14.81 -18.72 -29.45
C THR A 21 14.41 -18.07 -28.14
N THR A 22 13.36 -17.25 -28.15
CA THR A 22 12.68 -16.81 -26.94
C THR A 22 12.21 -18.08 -26.26
N GLU A 23 12.98 -18.52 -25.27
CA GLU A 23 12.64 -19.60 -24.36
C GLU A 23 11.23 -19.28 -23.82
N ALA A 24 10.29 -20.22 -23.94
CA ALA A 24 8.88 -19.91 -23.75
C ALA A 24 8.59 -19.49 -22.31
N ALA A 25 8.12 -18.25 -22.14
CA ALA A 25 7.61 -17.73 -20.89
C ALA A 25 6.49 -18.64 -20.34
N LEU A 26 6.66 -19.17 -19.12
CA LEU A 26 5.65 -20.04 -18.50
C LEU A 26 4.33 -19.28 -18.29
N PRO A 27 3.16 -19.94 -18.46
CA PRO A 27 1.87 -19.36 -18.13
C PRO A 27 1.76 -18.92 -16.67
N VAL A 28 0.93 -17.93 -16.39
CA VAL A 28 0.67 -17.39 -15.04
C VAL A 28 -0.79 -17.59 -14.67
N PHE A 29 -1.04 -18.24 -13.55
CA PHE A 29 -2.35 -18.22 -12.88
C PHE A 29 -2.35 -17.16 -11.79
N PHE A 30 -3.38 -16.32 -11.80
CA PHE A 30 -3.55 -15.27 -10.80
C PHE A 30 -4.67 -15.58 -9.81
N PHE A 31 -4.39 -15.38 -8.52
CA PHE A 31 -5.30 -15.62 -7.41
C PHE A 31 -5.69 -14.28 -6.76
N HIS A 32 -6.97 -13.95 -6.79
CA HIS A 32 -7.48 -12.73 -6.15
C HIS A 32 -7.62 -12.89 -4.63
N GLY A 33 -7.63 -11.76 -3.92
CA GLY A 33 -7.81 -11.69 -2.47
C GLY A 33 -9.27 -11.68 -2.01
N ALA A 34 -9.45 -11.36 -0.73
CA ALA A 34 -10.75 -11.19 -0.10
C ALA A 34 -11.53 -10.05 -0.77
N THR A 35 -12.82 -10.26 -1.00
CA THR A 35 -13.74 -9.40 -1.78
C THR A 35 -13.35 -9.20 -3.25
N GLY A 36 -12.27 -9.86 -3.69
CA GLY A 36 -11.69 -9.70 -5.01
C GLY A 36 -12.34 -10.54 -6.10
N ASN A 37 -11.92 -10.31 -7.33
CA ASN A 37 -12.31 -11.07 -8.51
C ASN A 37 -11.23 -10.95 -9.62
N VAL A 38 -11.51 -11.49 -10.80
CA VAL A 38 -10.57 -11.49 -11.94
C VAL A 38 -10.03 -10.11 -12.32
N THR A 39 -10.77 -9.03 -12.10
CA THR A 39 -10.35 -7.68 -12.50
C THR A 39 -9.23 -7.12 -11.62
N ASN A 40 -8.96 -7.70 -10.45
CA ASN A 40 -7.89 -7.23 -9.56
C ASN A 40 -6.51 -7.35 -10.19
N GLY A 41 -6.32 -8.33 -11.07
CA GLY A 41 -5.08 -8.55 -11.79
C GLY A 41 -4.98 -7.80 -13.12
N ALA A 42 -5.96 -6.97 -13.50
CA ALA A 42 -6.09 -6.45 -14.87
C ALA A 42 -4.88 -5.63 -15.36
N VAL A 43 -4.20 -4.88 -14.47
CA VAL A 43 -3.00 -4.11 -14.84
C VAL A 43 -1.84 -5.05 -15.18
N ILE A 44 -1.65 -6.09 -14.36
CA ILE A 44 -0.65 -7.13 -14.56
C ILE A 44 -0.97 -7.97 -15.79
N GLU A 45 -2.24 -8.33 -15.98
CA GLU A 45 -2.74 -9.04 -17.16
C GLU A 45 -2.42 -8.29 -18.45
N ALA A 46 -2.68 -6.98 -18.48
CA ALA A 46 -2.41 -6.15 -19.65
C ALA A 46 -0.91 -6.12 -19.99
N ASN A 47 -0.03 -6.03 -18.97
CA ASN A 47 1.42 -6.07 -19.15
C ASN A 47 1.87 -7.41 -19.73
N LEU A 48 1.50 -8.52 -19.07
CA LEU A 48 1.92 -9.87 -19.47
C LEU A 48 1.32 -10.31 -20.81
N THR A 49 0.09 -9.89 -21.12
CA THR A 49 -0.53 -10.22 -22.42
C THR A 49 0.11 -9.41 -23.55
N ALA A 50 0.55 -8.18 -23.30
CA ALA A 50 1.24 -7.35 -24.30
C ALA A 50 2.59 -7.95 -24.73
N GLU A 51 3.28 -8.70 -23.85
CA GLU A 51 4.49 -9.48 -24.21
C GLU A 51 4.18 -10.86 -24.83
N GLY A 52 2.90 -11.22 -24.94
CA GLY A 52 2.46 -12.51 -25.48
C GLY A 52 2.48 -13.67 -24.49
N ARG A 53 2.63 -13.41 -23.19
CA ARG A 53 2.54 -14.43 -22.14
C ARG A 53 1.08 -14.81 -21.92
N THR A 54 0.86 -16.10 -21.63
CA THR A 54 -0.46 -16.57 -21.18
C THR A 54 -0.65 -16.22 -19.71
N TYR A 55 -1.67 -15.43 -19.45
CA TYR A 55 -2.13 -15.07 -18.13
C TYR A 55 -3.58 -15.56 -17.94
N THR A 56 -3.91 -16.03 -16.76
CA THR A 56 -5.28 -16.44 -16.44
C THR A 56 -5.60 -16.04 -15.00
N ALA A 57 -6.41 -14.99 -14.85
CA ALA A 57 -7.04 -14.68 -13.57
C ALA A 57 -8.11 -15.71 -13.25
N LEU A 58 -7.97 -16.35 -12.09
CA LEU A 58 -8.91 -17.35 -11.62
C LEU A 58 -10.15 -16.65 -11.02
N ASP A 59 -11.32 -17.27 -11.17
CA ASP A 59 -12.62 -16.74 -10.71
C ASP A 59 -13.25 -17.64 -9.64
N PHE A 60 -12.44 -18.48 -8.98
CA PHE A 60 -12.88 -19.25 -7.83
C PHE A 60 -13.44 -18.29 -6.77
N CYS A 61 -14.71 -18.47 -6.41
CA CYS A 61 -15.31 -17.81 -5.26
C CYS A 61 -15.10 -16.27 -5.18
N SER A 62 -15.40 -15.55 -6.26
CA SER A 62 -15.23 -14.09 -6.31
C SER A 62 -16.20 -13.27 -5.44
N ASN A 63 -15.80 -12.04 -5.13
CA ASN A 63 -16.55 -11.02 -4.39
C ASN A 63 -17.00 -11.54 -3.02
N GLU A 64 -18.31 -11.51 -2.74
CA GLU A 64 -18.89 -11.95 -1.47
C GLU A 64 -18.52 -13.40 -1.10
N CYS A 65 -18.41 -14.29 -2.10
CA CYS A 65 -18.07 -15.69 -1.87
C CYS A 65 -16.71 -15.81 -1.14
N SER A 66 -15.70 -15.03 -1.56
CA SER A 66 -14.34 -15.12 -1.03
C SER A 66 -14.23 -14.94 0.48
N VAL A 67 -15.22 -14.29 1.11
CA VAL A 67 -15.24 -14.08 2.56
C VAL A 67 -16.27 -14.94 3.30
N LYS A 68 -17.26 -15.47 2.58
CA LYS A 68 -18.37 -16.31 3.09
C LYS A 68 -18.25 -17.79 2.72
N THR A 69 -17.07 -18.21 2.30
CA THR A 69 -16.72 -19.60 2.03
C THR A 69 -15.41 -19.91 2.73
N ALA A 70 -15.32 -21.08 3.37
CA ALA A 70 -14.09 -21.52 4.02
C ALA A 70 -12.93 -21.62 3.02
N LEU A 71 -11.72 -21.25 3.45
CA LEU A 71 -10.53 -21.28 2.60
C LEU A 71 -10.23 -22.69 2.06
N SER A 72 -10.52 -23.74 2.85
CA SER A 72 -10.37 -25.12 2.40
C SER A 72 -11.26 -25.46 1.19
N GLU A 73 -12.47 -24.89 1.12
CA GLU A 73 -13.37 -25.08 -0.02
C GLU A 73 -12.90 -24.24 -1.22
N GLN A 74 -12.46 -23.01 -0.98
CA GLN A 74 -11.87 -22.17 -2.04
C GLN A 74 -10.65 -22.82 -2.70
N VAL A 75 -9.80 -23.50 -1.91
CA VAL A 75 -8.69 -24.31 -2.44
C VAL A 75 -9.19 -25.38 -3.42
N GLN A 76 -10.24 -26.13 -3.07
CA GLN A 76 -10.79 -27.17 -3.95
C GLN A 76 -11.43 -26.59 -5.21
N LEU A 77 -12.11 -25.44 -5.10
CA LEU A 77 -12.65 -24.71 -6.25
C LEU A 77 -11.52 -24.26 -7.19
N ALA A 78 -10.43 -23.71 -6.65
CA ALA A 78 -9.27 -23.29 -7.42
C ALA A 78 -8.57 -24.49 -8.10
N ILE A 79 -8.36 -25.61 -7.40
CA ILE A 79 -7.83 -26.85 -7.99
C ILE A 79 -8.69 -27.31 -9.17
N THR A 80 -10.01 -27.34 -8.99
CA THR A 80 -10.96 -27.76 -10.03
C THR A 80 -10.86 -26.85 -11.25
N GLN A 81 -10.80 -25.54 -11.05
CA GLN A 81 -10.69 -24.57 -12.13
C GLN A 81 -9.36 -24.71 -12.88
N ILE A 82 -8.24 -24.82 -12.17
CA ILE A 82 -6.90 -24.96 -12.75
C ILE A 82 -6.79 -26.23 -13.58
N ARG A 83 -7.24 -27.38 -13.05
CA ARG A 83 -7.26 -28.64 -13.81
C ARG A 83 -8.12 -28.51 -15.07
N GLY A 84 -9.31 -27.92 -14.97
CA GLY A 84 -10.18 -27.69 -16.12
C GLY A 84 -9.62 -26.72 -17.17
N ILE A 85 -8.72 -25.81 -16.80
CA ILE A 85 -8.00 -24.94 -17.73
C ILE A 85 -6.86 -25.72 -18.42
N ILE A 86 -6.06 -26.45 -17.64
CA ILE A 86 -4.95 -27.25 -18.15
C ILE A 86 -5.44 -28.34 -19.11
N GLU A 87 -6.55 -29.01 -18.81
CA GLU A 87 -7.13 -30.05 -19.67
C GLU A 87 -7.51 -29.54 -21.07
N LYS A 88 -7.89 -28.26 -21.18
CA LYS A 88 -8.26 -27.65 -22.47
C LYS A 88 -7.05 -27.39 -23.38
N ASP A 89 -5.86 -27.23 -22.80
CA ASP A 89 -4.62 -26.98 -23.55
C ASP A 89 -3.41 -27.56 -22.80
N ALA A 90 -3.37 -28.89 -22.66
CA ALA A 90 -2.34 -29.56 -21.85
C ALA A 90 -0.92 -29.28 -22.37
N ALA A 91 -0.76 -29.06 -23.68
CA ALA A 91 0.53 -28.74 -24.28
C ALA A 91 1.07 -27.38 -23.78
N LYS A 92 0.18 -26.40 -23.57
CA LYS A 92 0.56 -25.06 -23.10
C LYS A 92 1.14 -25.06 -21.68
N TYR A 93 0.70 -25.97 -20.83
CA TYR A 93 1.08 -26.05 -19.41
C TYR A 93 2.03 -27.21 -19.10
N ALA A 94 2.49 -27.96 -20.11
CA ALA A 94 3.33 -29.14 -19.95
C ALA A 94 4.68 -28.83 -19.25
N ASP A 95 5.25 -27.65 -19.54
CA ASP A 95 6.53 -27.19 -18.96
C ASP A 95 6.36 -26.50 -17.59
N GLY A 96 5.11 -26.40 -17.10
CA GLY A 96 4.75 -25.80 -15.82
C GLY A 96 4.13 -24.42 -15.94
N TYR A 97 3.89 -23.79 -14.79
CA TYR A 97 3.25 -22.47 -14.69
C TYR A 97 3.66 -21.77 -13.40
N HIS A 98 3.47 -20.45 -13.35
CA HIS A 98 3.66 -19.66 -12.13
C HIS A 98 2.32 -19.38 -11.45
N PHE A 99 2.35 -19.32 -10.13
CA PHE A 99 1.26 -18.75 -9.33
C PHE A 99 1.65 -17.34 -8.89
N LEU A 100 0.78 -16.38 -9.20
CA LEU A 100 0.87 -15.02 -8.72
C LEU A 100 -0.38 -14.72 -7.89
N ALA A 101 -0.21 -14.38 -6.63
CA ALA A 101 -1.32 -14.33 -5.70
C ALA A 101 -1.24 -13.08 -4.83
N HIS A 102 -2.39 -12.46 -4.56
CA HIS A 102 -2.48 -11.27 -3.72
C HIS A 102 -3.36 -11.52 -2.50
N SER A 103 -2.95 -10.97 -1.34
CA SER A 103 -3.75 -11.01 -0.12
C SER A 103 -4.17 -12.45 0.22
N GLN A 104 -5.42 -12.66 0.63
CA GLN A 104 -5.99 -14.00 0.86
C GLN A 104 -5.73 -15.02 -0.28
N GLY A 105 -5.61 -14.54 -1.52
CA GLY A 105 -5.28 -15.39 -2.67
C GLY A 105 -3.94 -16.10 -2.50
N GLY A 106 -2.99 -15.51 -1.76
CA GLY A 106 -1.72 -16.14 -1.40
C GLY A 106 -1.91 -17.37 -0.53
N SER A 107 -2.84 -17.31 0.43
CA SER A 107 -3.21 -18.47 1.26
C SER A 107 -3.88 -19.55 0.42
N VAL A 108 -4.82 -19.18 -0.46
CA VAL A 108 -5.48 -20.15 -1.34
C VAL A 108 -4.46 -20.80 -2.29
N ALA A 109 -3.59 -20.03 -2.93
CA ALA A 109 -2.54 -20.54 -3.82
C ALA A 109 -1.60 -21.51 -3.10
N ARG A 110 -1.19 -21.20 -1.86
CA ARG A 110 -0.41 -22.12 -1.02
C ARG A 110 -1.18 -23.40 -0.72
N GLY A 111 -2.45 -23.30 -0.34
CA GLY A 111 -3.31 -24.47 -0.12
C GLY A 111 -3.46 -25.33 -1.38
N VAL A 112 -3.59 -24.72 -2.56
CA VAL A 112 -3.60 -25.44 -3.85
C VAL A 112 -2.30 -26.20 -4.04
N ILE A 113 -1.15 -25.57 -3.84
CA ILE A 113 0.17 -26.21 -3.97
C ILE A 113 0.26 -27.42 -3.05
N GLU A 114 -0.17 -27.29 -1.79
CA GLU A 114 -0.05 -28.35 -0.80
C GLU A 114 -1.06 -29.50 -1.01
N GLU A 115 -2.25 -29.22 -1.55
CA GLU A 115 -3.32 -30.20 -1.77
C GLU A 115 -3.34 -30.86 -3.16
N MET A 116 -2.69 -30.26 -4.17
CA MET A 116 -2.72 -30.75 -5.55
C MET A 116 -1.46 -31.53 -5.92
N ASP A 117 -1.47 -32.85 -5.73
CA ASP A 117 -0.28 -33.72 -5.95
C ASP A 117 0.37 -33.60 -7.33
N ASP A 118 -0.44 -33.36 -8.34
CA ASP A 118 -0.05 -33.23 -9.75
C ASP A 118 0.23 -31.78 -10.17
N HIS A 119 0.37 -30.84 -9.22
CA HIS A 119 0.72 -29.47 -9.55
C HIS A 119 2.10 -29.41 -10.23
N ASN A 120 2.20 -28.56 -11.25
CA ASN A 120 3.47 -28.25 -11.94
C ASN A 120 3.85 -26.78 -11.76
N VAL A 121 3.67 -26.27 -10.52
CA VAL A 121 3.99 -24.90 -10.18
C VAL A 121 5.51 -24.73 -10.13
N ASN A 122 6.03 -23.82 -10.96
CA ASN A 122 7.45 -23.50 -10.99
C ASN A 122 7.82 -22.47 -9.90
N THR A 123 7.15 -21.33 -9.93
CA THR A 123 7.35 -20.24 -8.96
C THR A 123 6.01 -19.85 -8.34
N PHE A 124 5.99 -19.77 -7.03
CA PHE A 124 4.90 -19.18 -6.27
C PHE A 124 5.30 -17.78 -5.81
N ILE A 125 4.50 -16.76 -6.13
CA ILE A 125 4.69 -15.37 -5.74
C ILE A 125 3.47 -14.94 -4.92
N SER A 126 3.66 -14.72 -3.62
CA SER A 126 2.66 -14.24 -2.68
C SER A 126 2.89 -12.76 -2.37
N MET A 127 1.96 -11.90 -2.80
CA MET A 127 1.99 -10.45 -2.57
C MET A 127 1.05 -10.09 -1.42
N ALA A 128 1.61 -9.77 -0.26
CA ALA A 128 0.86 -9.47 0.97
C ALA A 128 -0.14 -10.57 1.39
N GLY A 129 0.17 -11.84 1.10
CA GLY A 129 -0.72 -12.95 1.43
C GLY A 129 -0.53 -13.50 2.83
N ASP A 130 -1.61 -13.94 3.48
CA ASP A 130 -1.65 -14.32 4.90
C ASP A 130 -0.94 -15.65 5.21
N GLY A 131 0.39 -15.65 5.13
CA GLY A 131 1.21 -16.86 5.22
C GLY A 131 1.02 -17.62 6.53
N ASN A 132 1.01 -16.93 7.68
CA ASN A 132 0.78 -17.51 9.01
C ASN A 132 -0.48 -16.97 9.70
N GLY A 133 -1.37 -16.35 8.93
CA GLY A 133 -2.63 -15.79 9.40
C GLY A 133 -2.51 -14.51 10.22
N ASN A 134 -3.65 -13.91 10.54
CA ASN A 134 -3.71 -12.57 11.10
C ASN A 134 -3.91 -12.60 12.61
N PHE A 135 -3.48 -11.52 13.27
CA PHE A 135 -3.79 -11.15 14.64
C PHE A 135 -3.46 -9.66 14.83
N PHE A 136 -4.39 -8.86 15.34
CA PHE A 136 -4.20 -7.41 15.47
C PHE A 136 -3.54 -7.09 16.82
N GLY A 137 -2.21 -7.09 16.84
CA GLY A 137 -1.41 -6.92 18.07
C GLY A 137 -1.07 -5.46 18.40
N PRO A 138 -0.09 -5.23 19.28
CA PRO A 138 0.22 -3.90 19.81
C PRO A 138 1.06 -3.02 18.88
N GLN A 139 1.51 -3.52 17.72
CA GLN A 139 2.29 -2.71 16.79
C GLN A 139 1.49 -1.54 16.23
N ALA A 140 2.16 -0.41 16.02
CA ALA A 140 1.51 0.77 15.43
C ALA A 140 0.98 0.49 14.01
N SER A 141 1.66 -0.37 13.25
CA SER A 141 1.23 -0.83 11.93
C SER A 141 -0.10 -1.59 11.95
N ASP A 142 -0.51 -2.16 13.08
CA ASP A 142 -1.72 -2.99 13.16
C ASP A 142 -2.99 -2.15 13.38
N ALA A 143 -2.83 -0.86 13.71
CA ALA A 143 -3.95 0.01 14.09
C ALA A 143 -4.92 0.31 12.94
N VAL A 144 -4.41 0.49 11.72
CA VAL A 144 -5.24 0.75 10.52
C VAL A 144 -5.85 -0.56 9.99
N PRO A 145 -5.09 -1.67 9.84
CA PRO A 145 -5.65 -3.00 9.60
C PRO A 145 -6.81 -3.37 10.54
N LEU A 146 -6.68 -3.11 11.84
CA LEU A 146 -7.75 -3.36 12.80
C LEU A 146 -9.01 -2.56 12.46
N GLN A 147 -8.86 -1.28 12.13
CA GLN A 147 -10.00 -0.46 11.71
C GLN A 147 -10.63 -0.96 10.41
N VAL A 148 -9.84 -1.40 9.44
CA VAL A 148 -10.35 -2.01 8.21
C VAL A 148 -11.17 -3.27 8.52
N LEU A 149 -10.71 -4.11 9.45
CA LEU A 149 -11.48 -5.26 9.90
C LEU A 149 -12.79 -4.83 10.58
N LEU A 150 -12.73 -3.91 11.54
CA LEU A 150 -13.90 -3.49 12.32
C LEU A 150 -14.96 -2.79 11.47
N LYS A 151 -14.55 -1.94 10.50
CA LYS A 151 -15.45 -1.09 9.72
C LYS A 151 -15.96 -1.73 8.43
N ALA A 152 -15.15 -2.60 7.82
CA ALA A 152 -15.41 -3.10 6.47
C ALA A 152 -15.41 -4.63 6.39
N LEU A 153 -14.25 -5.27 6.52
CA LEU A 153 -14.13 -6.71 6.21
C LEU A 153 -14.92 -7.60 7.17
N GLY A 154 -14.87 -7.30 8.47
CA GLY A 154 -15.56 -8.07 9.52
C GLY A 154 -17.08 -8.06 9.33
N PRO A 155 -17.74 -6.87 9.35
CA PRO A 155 -19.18 -6.75 9.11
C PRO A 155 -19.64 -7.31 7.76
N TYR A 156 -18.79 -7.29 6.74
CA TYR A 156 -19.11 -7.83 5.42
C TYR A 156 -19.08 -9.37 5.40
N ALA A 157 -18.12 -9.97 6.11
CA ALA A 157 -17.88 -11.41 6.12
C ALA A 157 -18.74 -12.16 7.15
N ILE A 158 -19.00 -11.57 8.31
CA ILE A 158 -19.60 -12.23 9.47
C ILE A 158 -20.84 -11.45 9.91
N ASP A 159 -21.97 -12.16 10.03
CA ASP A 159 -23.24 -11.57 10.44
C ASP A 159 -23.17 -11.03 11.87
N ALA A 160 -23.77 -9.86 12.11
CA ALA A 160 -23.75 -9.19 13.42
C ALA A 160 -24.41 -10.03 14.54
N THR A 161 -25.28 -10.98 14.20
CA THR A 161 -25.84 -11.95 15.17
C THR A 161 -24.81 -12.97 15.67
N VAL A 162 -23.73 -13.19 14.90
CA VAL A 162 -22.59 -14.04 15.29
C VAL A 162 -21.54 -13.20 16.01
N PHE A 163 -21.17 -12.05 15.46
CA PHE A 163 -20.22 -11.12 16.08
C PHE A 163 -20.45 -9.68 15.61
N ASP A 164 -20.78 -8.80 16.54
CA ASP A 164 -21.06 -7.39 16.24
C ASP A 164 -19.78 -6.54 16.29
N PHE A 165 -19.14 -6.37 15.13
CA PHE A 165 -17.95 -5.53 15.00
C PHE A 165 -18.21 -4.04 15.30
N ASN A 166 -19.43 -3.53 15.05
CA ASN A 166 -19.75 -2.12 15.26
C ASN A 166 -19.67 -1.73 16.74
N LYS A 167 -19.95 -2.68 17.64
CA LYS A 167 -19.78 -2.49 19.08
C LYS A 167 -18.33 -2.13 19.45
N TYR A 168 -17.37 -2.75 18.79
CA TYR A 168 -15.94 -2.50 19.04
C TYR A 168 -15.45 -1.27 18.27
N GLU A 169 -15.94 -1.07 17.03
CA GLU A 169 -15.65 0.14 16.25
C GLU A 169 -16.00 1.43 17.01
N ALA A 170 -17.15 1.45 17.67
CA ALA A 170 -17.63 2.58 18.45
C ALA A 170 -16.88 2.80 19.78
N ASP A 171 -16.07 1.82 20.23
CA ASP A 171 -15.34 1.86 21.50
C ASP A 171 -13.85 1.57 21.30
N SER A 172 -13.09 2.61 20.97
CA SER A 172 -11.64 2.50 20.77
C SER A 172 -10.87 2.04 22.02
N ALA A 173 -11.45 2.11 23.22
CA ALA A 173 -10.81 1.57 24.42
C ALA A 173 -10.71 0.03 24.37
N SER A 174 -11.57 -0.62 23.58
CA SER A 174 -11.56 -2.08 23.40
C SER A 174 -10.46 -2.60 22.46
N TRP A 175 -9.78 -1.72 21.71
CA TRP A 175 -8.85 -2.09 20.63
C TRP A 175 -7.49 -2.61 21.11
N LYS A 176 -7.20 -2.48 22.41
CA LYS A 176 -5.92 -2.88 23.02
C LYS A 176 -6.08 -4.13 23.88
N GLY A 177 -6.69 -5.17 23.32
CA GLY A 177 -6.76 -6.50 23.93
C GLY A 177 -8.17 -7.06 24.01
N LYS A 178 -9.19 -6.24 24.32
CA LYS A 178 -10.56 -6.73 24.53
C LYS A 178 -11.18 -7.30 23.25
N PHE A 179 -11.13 -6.56 22.16
CA PHE A 179 -11.62 -7.04 20.86
C PHE A 179 -10.91 -8.33 20.46
N GLN A 180 -9.57 -8.34 20.57
CA GLN A 180 -8.74 -9.48 20.20
C GLN A 180 -9.11 -10.72 21.02
N ARG A 181 -9.27 -10.57 22.34
CA ARG A 181 -9.70 -11.64 23.22
C ARG A 181 -11.06 -12.21 22.81
N ASP A 182 -12.06 -11.33 22.65
CA ASP A 182 -13.43 -11.70 22.27
C ASP A 182 -13.49 -12.40 20.90
N PHE A 183 -12.76 -11.86 19.91
CA PHE A 183 -12.74 -12.43 18.57
C PHE A 183 -11.96 -13.75 18.50
N ILE A 184 -10.85 -13.86 19.23
CA ILE A 184 -10.10 -15.12 19.35
C ILE A 184 -10.94 -16.20 20.05
N GLU A 185 -11.68 -15.85 21.10
CA GLU A 185 -12.64 -16.78 21.74
C GLU A 185 -13.67 -17.31 20.74
N LEU A 186 -14.24 -16.43 19.91
CA LEU A 186 -15.18 -16.84 18.86
C LEU A 186 -14.54 -17.81 17.86
N VAL A 187 -13.41 -17.46 17.24
CA VAL A 187 -12.80 -18.30 16.18
C VAL A 187 -12.20 -19.59 16.73
N THR A 188 -11.89 -19.65 18.03
CA THR A 188 -11.39 -20.87 18.68
C THR A 188 -12.50 -21.81 19.11
N THR A 189 -13.77 -21.37 19.18
CA THR A 189 -14.88 -22.18 19.72
C THR A 189 -16.03 -22.41 18.73
N ASN A 190 -16.17 -21.60 17.69
CA ASN A 190 -17.30 -21.65 16.76
C ASN A 190 -16.97 -22.44 15.47
N GLU A 191 -17.25 -23.75 15.49
CA GLU A 191 -17.02 -24.64 14.34
C GLU A 191 -17.86 -24.26 13.11
N ASP A 192 -19.13 -23.89 13.30
CA ASP A 192 -20.00 -23.46 12.20
C ASP A 192 -19.46 -22.22 11.48
N LEU A 193 -18.87 -21.28 12.21
CA LEU A 193 -18.21 -20.11 11.63
C LEU A 193 -16.94 -20.50 10.86
N GLN A 194 -16.13 -21.40 11.42
CA GLN A 194 -14.96 -21.92 10.73
C GLN A 194 -15.33 -22.63 9.42
N GLY A 195 -16.46 -23.33 9.37
CA GLY A 195 -16.95 -23.99 8.15
C GLY A 195 -17.39 -23.05 7.02
N LYS A 196 -17.56 -21.75 7.28
CA LYS A 196 -18.16 -20.81 6.31
C LYS A 196 -17.47 -19.46 6.17
N SER A 197 -16.43 -19.15 6.94
CA SER A 197 -15.79 -17.83 6.88
C SER A 197 -14.30 -17.93 6.69
N SER A 198 -13.81 -17.39 5.58
CA SER A 198 -12.37 -17.28 5.33
C SER A 198 -11.68 -16.36 6.34
N ILE A 199 -12.37 -15.33 6.83
CA ILE A 199 -11.84 -14.36 7.81
C ILE A 199 -11.61 -15.07 9.15
N ALA A 200 -12.51 -15.98 9.54
CA ALA A 200 -12.30 -16.82 10.72
C ALA A 200 -11.18 -17.85 10.51
N ASN A 201 -11.08 -18.42 9.30
CA ASN A 201 -10.06 -19.40 8.95
C ASN A 201 -8.64 -18.84 8.99
N ILE A 202 -8.47 -17.56 8.64
CA ILE A 202 -7.16 -16.92 8.56
C ILE A 202 -6.71 -16.28 9.88
N MET A 203 -7.57 -16.24 10.88
CA MET A 203 -7.22 -15.70 12.18
C MET A 203 -6.41 -16.71 13.00
N THR A 204 -5.21 -16.31 13.42
CA THR A 204 -4.27 -17.14 14.18
C THR A 204 -4.31 -16.77 15.66
N PRO A 205 -4.89 -17.62 16.54
CA PRO A 205 -4.88 -17.37 17.97
C PRO A 205 -3.44 -17.38 18.50
N PRO A 206 -3.00 -16.33 19.23
CA PRO A 206 -1.69 -16.32 19.86
C PRO A 206 -1.72 -17.13 21.16
N LEU A 207 -2.13 -18.40 21.08
CA LEU A 207 -2.32 -19.29 22.21
C LEU A 207 -1.29 -20.42 22.18
N ALA A 208 -0.78 -20.79 23.35
CA ALA A 208 0.14 -21.91 23.52
C ALA A 208 -0.60 -23.22 23.85
N ASP A 209 0.03 -24.34 23.49
CA ASP A 209 -0.28 -25.68 23.99
C ASP A 209 -1.78 -26.03 23.97
N ALA A 210 -2.33 -26.40 25.13
CA ALA A 210 -3.69 -26.89 25.29
C ALA A 210 -4.76 -25.85 24.90
N ALA A 211 -4.48 -24.55 25.07
CA ALA A 211 -5.43 -23.50 24.71
C ALA A 211 -5.62 -23.39 23.19
N LEU A 212 -4.66 -23.85 22.40
CA LEU A 212 -4.72 -23.85 20.94
C LEU A 212 -5.39 -25.11 20.36
N SER A 213 -5.56 -26.18 21.15
CA SER A 213 -5.99 -27.49 20.67
C SER A 213 -7.37 -27.49 19.98
N ASN A 214 -8.35 -26.76 20.51
CA ASN A 214 -9.69 -26.74 19.91
C ASN A 214 -9.65 -26.09 18.52
N TRP A 215 -8.99 -24.93 18.39
CA TRP A 215 -8.82 -24.24 17.10
C TRP A 215 -8.09 -25.10 16.08
N LYS A 216 -7.05 -25.85 16.49
CA LYS A 216 -6.35 -26.80 15.60
C LYS A 216 -7.28 -27.88 15.03
N SER A 217 -8.31 -28.26 15.79
CA SER A 217 -9.29 -29.26 15.37
C SER A 217 -10.35 -28.69 14.45
N ILE A 218 -10.89 -27.50 14.75
CA ILE A 218 -12.06 -26.94 14.06
C ILE A 218 -11.72 -26.02 12.89
N ASN A 219 -10.53 -25.39 12.87
CA ASN A 219 -10.15 -24.53 11.75
C ASN A 219 -9.77 -25.42 10.54
N PRO A 220 -10.50 -25.32 9.41
CA PRO A 220 -10.35 -26.24 8.31
C PRO A 220 -9.14 -25.94 7.42
N PHE A 221 -8.39 -24.86 7.68
CA PHE A 221 -7.38 -24.33 6.77
C PHE A 221 -6.00 -24.17 7.42
N LEU A 222 -5.79 -23.16 8.28
CA LEU A 222 -4.44 -22.82 8.80
C LEU A 222 -3.73 -23.99 9.49
N PRO A 223 -4.37 -24.75 10.40
CA PRO A 223 -3.74 -25.92 11.00
C PRO A 223 -3.34 -26.99 9.99
N LYS A 224 -4.07 -27.11 8.87
CA LYS A 224 -3.79 -28.09 7.82
C LYS A 224 -2.58 -27.66 6.99
N VAL A 225 -2.60 -26.44 6.45
CA VAL A 225 -1.50 -25.95 5.60
C VAL A 225 -0.19 -25.81 6.36
N ASN A 226 -0.26 -25.48 7.65
CA ASN A 226 0.92 -25.43 8.52
C ASN A 226 1.31 -26.79 9.12
N ASN A 227 0.58 -27.88 8.81
CA ASN A 227 0.78 -29.22 9.39
C ASN A 227 0.89 -29.21 10.93
N LEU A 228 -0.02 -28.47 11.59
CA LEU A 228 -0.08 -28.31 13.05
C LEU A 228 -1.03 -29.28 13.75
N GLN A 229 -1.78 -30.07 12.99
CA GLN A 229 -2.74 -31.05 13.50
C GLN A 229 -2.01 -32.13 14.31
N ASP A 230 -2.60 -32.54 15.44
CA ASP A 230 -2.17 -33.74 16.16
C ASP A 230 -2.85 -34.96 15.53
N CYS A 231 -2.10 -35.70 14.72
CA CYS A 231 -2.64 -36.88 14.05
C CYS A 231 -2.80 -38.09 14.96
N GLY A 232 -2.13 -38.14 16.14
CA GLY A 232 -2.16 -39.32 17.00
C GLY A 232 -1.89 -40.63 16.24
N THR A 233 -2.90 -41.50 16.15
CA THR A 233 -2.86 -42.77 15.39
C THR A 233 -3.61 -42.72 14.04
N ASP A 234 -4.10 -41.56 13.61
CA ASP A 234 -4.76 -41.36 12.34
C ASP A 234 -3.74 -41.39 11.18
N ALA A 235 -3.72 -42.51 10.47
CA ALA A 235 -2.86 -42.72 9.32
C ALA A 235 -3.19 -41.80 8.14
N ALA A 236 -4.46 -41.41 7.96
CA ALA A 236 -4.86 -40.52 6.88
C ALA A 236 -4.36 -39.10 7.15
N CYS A 237 -4.53 -38.61 8.38
CA CYS A 237 -3.95 -37.33 8.82
C CYS A 237 -2.43 -37.30 8.61
N THR A 238 -1.73 -38.37 9.01
CA THR A 238 -0.26 -38.46 8.85
C THR A 238 0.13 -38.44 7.37
N ALA A 239 -0.56 -39.22 6.53
CA ALA A 239 -0.31 -39.24 5.09
C ALA A 239 -0.60 -37.88 4.43
N ASP A 240 -1.64 -37.16 4.86
CA ASP A 240 -1.95 -35.82 4.36
C ASP A 240 -0.84 -34.82 4.73
N GLN A 241 -0.29 -34.88 5.96
CA GLN A 241 0.83 -34.02 6.35
C GLN A 241 2.08 -34.29 5.50
N GLU A 242 2.40 -35.56 5.26
CA GLU A 242 3.52 -35.98 4.39
C GLU A 242 3.31 -35.50 2.95
N ARG A 243 2.09 -35.64 2.42
CA ARG A 243 1.70 -35.18 1.08
C ARG A 243 1.88 -33.67 0.93
N ARG A 244 1.31 -32.87 1.86
CA ARG A 244 1.45 -31.39 1.83
C ARG A 244 2.92 -30.97 1.82
N LYS A 245 3.73 -31.60 2.68
CA LYS A 245 5.18 -31.38 2.70
C LYS A 245 5.85 -31.73 1.37
N ALA A 246 5.57 -32.92 0.84
CA ALA A 246 6.14 -33.39 -0.42
C ALA A 246 5.73 -32.50 -1.60
N ASN A 247 4.53 -31.94 -1.57
CA ASN A 247 4.04 -31.06 -2.61
C ASN A 247 4.66 -29.66 -2.54
N PHE A 248 4.77 -29.07 -1.36
CA PHE A 248 5.34 -27.72 -1.21
C PHE A 248 6.81 -27.66 -1.69
N VAL A 249 7.61 -28.69 -1.38
CA VAL A 249 9.03 -28.75 -1.78
C VAL A 249 9.26 -29.02 -3.27
N LYS A 250 8.20 -29.25 -4.07
CA LYS A 250 8.32 -29.34 -5.54
C LYS A 250 8.62 -27.99 -6.19
N LEU A 251 8.24 -26.89 -5.53
CA LEU A 251 8.45 -25.53 -6.03
C LEU A 251 9.93 -25.29 -6.32
N LYS A 252 10.24 -24.63 -7.44
CA LYS A 252 11.59 -24.14 -7.72
C LYS A 252 11.88 -22.88 -6.92
N ALA A 253 10.86 -22.04 -6.77
CA ALA A 253 10.93 -20.85 -5.95
C ALA A 253 9.58 -20.52 -5.29
N ALA A 254 9.66 -20.01 -4.06
CA ALA A 254 8.54 -19.41 -3.34
C ALA A 254 8.98 -18.02 -2.85
N HIS A 255 8.31 -16.98 -3.32
CA HIS A 255 8.57 -15.59 -2.99
C HIS A 255 7.42 -15.04 -2.15
N PHE A 256 7.74 -14.54 -0.96
CA PHE A 256 6.77 -13.91 -0.07
C PHE A 256 7.12 -12.43 0.07
N PHE A 257 6.19 -11.57 -0.33
CA PHE A 257 6.32 -10.12 -0.30
C PHE A 257 5.41 -9.52 0.77
N ALA A 258 5.94 -8.55 1.50
CA ALA A 258 5.20 -7.74 2.46
C ALA A 258 5.82 -6.36 2.60
N SER A 259 5.07 -5.47 3.24
CA SER A 259 5.48 -4.10 3.50
C SER A 259 5.12 -3.71 4.92
N PRO A 260 6.00 -3.03 5.67
CA PRO A 260 5.64 -2.43 6.95
C PRO A 260 4.52 -1.40 6.87
N GLN A 261 4.24 -0.88 5.66
CA GLN A 261 3.18 0.08 5.36
C GLN A 261 1.89 -0.58 4.83
N ASP A 262 1.78 -1.91 4.90
CA ASP A 262 0.53 -2.60 4.61
C ASP A 262 -0.57 -2.11 5.58
N ASP A 263 -1.67 -1.63 5.01
CA ASP A 263 -2.77 -0.98 5.70
C ASP A 263 -4.00 -1.88 5.86
N VAL A 264 -3.87 -3.17 5.53
CA VAL A 264 -4.95 -4.17 5.61
C VAL A 264 -4.53 -5.41 6.42
N GLN A 265 -3.29 -5.87 6.28
CA GLN A 265 -2.78 -7.07 6.95
C GLN A 265 -2.12 -6.76 8.29
N ALA A 266 -2.45 -7.55 9.31
CA ALA A 266 -1.84 -7.43 10.63
C ALA A 266 -1.65 -8.80 11.31
N PRO A 267 -0.44 -9.09 11.84
CA PRO A 267 0.77 -8.30 11.63
C PRO A 267 1.24 -8.45 10.17
N TRP A 268 1.78 -7.40 9.56
CA TRP A 268 2.28 -7.47 8.17
C TRP A 268 3.37 -8.55 8.01
N GLN A 269 4.13 -8.84 9.06
CA GLN A 269 5.15 -9.89 9.10
C GLN A 269 4.56 -11.29 8.91
N SER A 270 3.25 -11.48 9.12
CA SER A 270 2.58 -12.75 8.79
C SER A 270 2.64 -13.07 7.30
N CYS A 271 2.69 -12.03 6.46
CA CYS A 271 2.90 -12.18 5.03
C CYS A 271 4.29 -12.75 4.70
N LEU A 272 5.24 -12.58 5.61
CA LEU A 272 6.59 -13.16 5.58
C LEU A 272 6.72 -14.37 6.51
N LEU A 273 5.60 -15.02 6.84
CA LEU A 273 5.54 -16.24 7.67
C LEU A 273 6.01 -16.02 9.12
N GLY A 274 6.01 -14.77 9.61
CA GLY A 274 6.10 -14.45 11.04
C GLY A 274 4.76 -14.58 11.74
N LYS A 275 4.74 -14.40 13.07
CA LYS A 275 3.51 -14.31 13.87
C LYS A 275 3.82 -13.73 15.25
N TYR A 276 2.80 -13.35 16.01
CA TYR A 276 3.00 -12.92 17.39
C TYR A 276 3.38 -14.07 18.33
N THR A 277 4.06 -13.73 19.43
CA THR A 277 4.28 -14.62 20.57
C THR A 277 2.95 -15.12 21.14
N THR A 278 2.99 -16.23 21.87
CA THR A 278 1.80 -16.87 22.43
C THR A 278 1.63 -16.62 23.92
N VAL A 279 0.39 -16.62 24.39
CA VAL A 279 -0.01 -16.63 25.80
C VAL A 279 -0.67 -17.95 26.20
N ALA A 280 -0.78 -18.24 27.50
CA ALA A 280 -1.24 -19.55 27.97
C ALA A 280 -2.76 -19.71 27.96
N THR A 281 -3.52 -18.61 28.04
CA THR A 281 -4.99 -18.62 28.11
C THR A 281 -5.59 -17.49 27.27
N ILE A 282 -6.88 -17.61 26.94
CA ILE A 282 -7.62 -16.57 26.21
C ILE A 282 -7.61 -15.24 26.98
N ASP A 283 -7.84 -15.25 28.30
CA ASP A 283 -7.85 -14.03 29.13
C ASP A 283 -6.50 -13.29 29.15
N GLU A 284 -5.39 -14.01 28.95
CA GLU A 284 -4.07 -13.41 28.83
C GLU A 284 -3.90 -12.56 27.56
N ILE A 285 -4.72 -12.76 26.52
CA ILE A 285 -4.70 -11.91 25.32
C ILE A 285 -5.01 -10.46 25.67
N GLU A 286 -6.00 -10.24 26.54
CA GLU A 286 -6.39 -8.90 26.96
C GLU A 286 -5.41 -8.34 28.00
N THR A 287 -5.06 -9.14 29.01
CA THR A 287 -4.23 -8.67 30.14
C THR A 287 -2.75 -8.50 29.80
N LYS A 288 -2.25 -9.21 28.78
CA LYS A 288 -0.85 -9.12 28.29
C LYS A 288 -0.75 -8.59 26.87
N PHE A 289 -1.75 -7.86 26.39
CA PHE A 289 -1.79 -7.36 25.01
C PHE A 289 -0.52 -6.60 24.60
N ALA A 290 0.03 -5.78 25.50
CA ALA A 290 1.24 -4.99 25.24
C ALA A 290 2.53 -5.83 25.18
N ASP A 291 2.51 -7.07 25.66
CA ASP A 291 3.68 -7.94 25.74
C ASP A 291 3.87 -8.78 24.47
N PHE A 292 2.90 -8.76 23.54
CA PHE A 292 3.02 -9.47 22.26
C PHE A 292 4.17 -8.89 21.43
N THR A 293 5.06 -9.78 21.00
CA THR A 293 6.20 -9.45 20.13
C THR A 293 6.20 -10.36 18.90
N ILE A 294 6.87 -9.94 17.83
CA ILE A 294 6.91 -10.74 16.59
C ILE A 294 7.98 -11.82 16.71
N VAL A 295 7.57 -13.05 16.41
CA VAL A 295 8.42 -14.20 16.12
C VAL A 295 8.64 -14.24 14.61
N GLY A 296 9.89 -14.11 14.19
CA GLY A 296 10.27 -14.22 12.79
C GLY A 296 10.13 -15.67 12.29
N MET A 297 9.94 -15.85 10.98
CA MET A 297 9.70 -17.15 10.34
C MET A 297 10.64 -18.26 10.84
N LYS A 298 11.95 -18.00 10.95
CA LYS A 298 12.95 -19.01 11.31
C LYS A 298 12.84 -19.54 12.74
N ASP A 299 12.15 -18.80 13.60
CA ASP A 299 11.93 -19.15 15.01
C ASP A 299 10.53 -19.76 15.25
N THR A 300 9.72 -19.89 14.19
CA THR A 300 8.41 -20.54 14.27
C THR A 300 8.53 -22.07 14.31
N VAL A 301 7.52 -22.74 14.85
CA VAL A 301 7.46 -24.22 14.89
C VAL A 301 7.39 -24.81 13.48
N GLU A 302 6.71 -24.11 12.57
CA GLU A 302 6.57 -24.45 11.16
C GLU A 302 7.94 -24.61 10.48
N TYR A 303 8.86 -23.68 10.75
CA TYR A 303 10.22 -23.71 10.20
C TYR A 303 11.15 -24.63 10.99
N THR A 304 11.20 -24.50 12.32
CA THR A 304 12.17 -25.21 13.16
C THR A 304 12.00 -26.73 13.07
N GLU A 305 10.76 -27.21 12.99
CA GLU A 305 10.41 -28.62 12.84
C GLU A 305 10.14 -29.03 11.38
N ASP A 306 10.29 -28.09 10.43
CA ASP A 306 10.13 -28.30 8.99
C ASP A 306 8.81 -28.99 8.61
N ARG A 307 7.71 -28.52 9.22
CA ARG A 307 6.41 -29.22 9.25
C ARG A 307 5.83 -29.47 7.87
N TYR A 308 5.94 -28.52 6.96
CA TYR A 308 5.47 -28.62 5.57
C TYR A 308 6.61 -28.41 4.56
N GLY A 309 7.88 -28.51 4.99
CA GLY A 309 9.03 -28.41 4.09
C GLY A 309 9.57 -26.99 3.87
N LEU A 310 9.15 -26.01 4.66
CA LEU A 310 9.62 -24.62 4.56
C LEU A 310 11.14 -24.49 4.73
N LYS A 311 11.70 -25.14 5.76
CA LYS A 311 13.16 -25.12 6.03
C LYS A 311 13.91 -25.93 4.99
N THR A 312 13.31 -27.02 4.50
CA THR A 312 13.84 -27.77 3.37
C THR A 312 13.95 -26.90 2.12
N LEU A 313 12.91 -26.13 1.78
CA LEU A 313 12.91 -25.22 0.64
C LEU A 313 13.89 -24.05 0.81
N ASP A 314 13.99 -23.46 2.01
CA ASP A 314 14.98 -22.41 2.35
C ASP A 314 16.41 -22.94 2.18
N THR A 315 16.71 -24.10 2.74
CA THR A 315 18.04 -24.71 2.66
C THR A 315 18.44 -25.05 1.22
N ALA A 316 17.46 -25.39 0.37
CA ALA A 316 17.67 -25.59 -1.06
C ALA A 316 17.82 -24.27 -1.86
N GLY A 317 17.63 -23.11 -1.22
CA GLY A 317 17.65 -21.79 -1.85
C GLY A 317 16.42 -21.51 -2.70
N GLY A 318 15.31 -22.20 -2.45
CA GLY A 318 14.03 -22.01 -3.13
C GLY A 318 13.12 -20.99 -2.43
N LEU A 319 13.34 -20.69 -1.15
CA LEU A 319 12.52 -19.72 -0.40
C LEU A 319 13.15 -18.32 -0.45
N HIS A 320 12.33 -17.31 -0.72
CA HIS A 320 12.75 -15.90 -0.77
C HIS A 320 11.75 -15.02 -0.02
N ILE A 321 12.25 -14.23 0.92
CA ILE A 321 11.47 -13.33 1.77
C ILE A 321 11.82 -11.89 1.38
N HIS A 322 10.80 -11.10 1.03
CA HIS A 322 10.95 -9.75 0.49
C HIS A 322 10.17 -8.77 1.35
N GLU A 323 10.91 -7.95 2.11
CA GLU A 323 10.36 -6.79 2.79
C GLU A 323 10.58 -5.56 1.90
N VAL A 324 9.49 -4.99 1.39
CA VAL A 324 9.51 -3.85 0.48
C VAL A 324 8.85 -2.68 1.18
N ALA A 325 9.61 -1.59 1.37
CA ALA A 325 9.11 -0.40 2.04
C ALA A 325 8.11 0.37 1.16
N ASP A 326 7.23 1.12 1.82
CA ASP A 326 6.34 2.12 1.21
C ASP A 326 5.32 1.55 0.20
N VAL A 327 5.00 0.26 0.31
CA VAL A 327 3.98 -0.40 -0.51
C VAL A 327 2.72 -0.69 0.32
N PRO A 328 1.67 0.14 0.24
CA PRO A 328 0.38 -0.17 0.87
C PRO A 328 -0.34 -1.33 0.15
N HIS A 329 -1.35 -1.92 0.80
CA HIS A 329 -1.84 -3.28 0.48
C HIS A 329 -2.29 -3.48 -0.98
N ASN A 330 -2.96 -2.50 -1.58
CA ASN A 330 -3.46 -2.62 -2.95
C ASN A 330 -2.47 -2.12 -4.00
N CYS A 331 -1.37 -1.46 -3.61
CA CYS A 331 -0.36 -0.98 -4.55
C CYS A 331 0.40 -2.13 -5.25
N TRP A 332 0.39 -3.32 -4.65
CA TRP A 332 0.84 -4.56 -5.29
C TRP A 332 0.10 -4.88 -6.61
N LEU A 333 -1.09 -4.33 -6.82
CA LEU A 333 -1.95 -4.63 -7.98
C LEU A 333 -2.21 -3.44 -8.91
N PHE A 334 -2.35 -2.24 -8.36
CA PHE A 334 -2.70 -1.03 -9.12
C PHE A 334 -2.40 0.23 -8.28
N ASP A 335 -2.38 1.40 -8.93
CA ASP A 335 -2.17 2.68 -8.23
C ASP A 335 -3.15 2.85 -7.07
N TYR A 336 -2.64 3.18 -5.88
CA TYR A 336 -3.41 3.16 -4.66
C TYR A 336 -2.92 4.22 -3.67
N THR A 337 -3.84 4.83 -2.92
CA THR A 337 -3.50 5.75 -1.82
C THR A 337 -3.65 5.02 -0.50
N SER A 338 -2.59 5.04 0.33
CA SER A 338 -2.59 4.38 1.63
C SER A 338 -3.69 4.92 2.55
N LEU A 339 -4.43 4.02 3.19
CA LEU A 339 -5.40 4.38 4.24
C LEU A 339 -4.73 4.86 5.52
N ALA A 340 -3.48 4.46 5.75
CA ALA A 340 -2.74 4.79 6.96
C ALA A 340 -2.07 6.16 6.89
N THR A 341 -1.54 6.52 5.72
CA THR A 341 -0.71 7.73 5.57
C THR A 341 -1.29 8.75 4.58
N ASP A 342 -2.33 8.41 3.83
CA ASP A 342 -2.88 9.20 2.72
C ASP A 342 -1.85 9.51 1.60
N VAL A 343 -0.76 8.73 1.55
CA VAL A 343 0.28 8.84 0.53
C VAL A 343 -0.08 7.98 -0.67
N ALA A 344 0.01 8.56 -1.86
CA ALA A 344 -0.19 7.85 -3.12
C ALA A 344 1.00 6.95 -3.45
N CYS A 345 0.72 5.70 -3.80
CA CYS A 345 1.65 4.71 -4.31
C CYS A 345 1.34 4.37 -5.77
N LYS A 346 2.38 4.28 -6.59
CA LYS A 346 2.29 3.89 -8.01
C LYS A 346 2.66 2.43 -8.18
N HIS A 347 1.81 1.67 -8.86
CA HIS A 347 2.00 0.24 -9.03
C HIS A 347 3.18 -0.10 -9.93
N ALA A 348 3.32 0.60 -11.06
CA ALA A 348 4.32 0.24 -12.07
C ALA A 348 5.76 0.17 -11.51
N PRO A 349 6.26 1.15 -10.74
CA PRO A 349 7.59 1.04 -10.12
C PRO A 349 7.75 -0.18 -9.20
N VAL A 350 6.73 -0.53 -8.42
CA VAL A 350 6.76 -1.70 -7.53
C VAL A 350 6.77 -2.99 -8.35
N TYR A 351 5.88 -3.09 -9.33
CA TYR A 351 5.76 -4.26 -10.20
C TYR A 351 7.03 -4.52 -11.01
N ASP A 352 7.58 -3.49 -11.65
CA ASP A 352 8.75 -3.60 -12.52
C ASP A 352 10.01 -3.97 -11.73
N ALA A 353 10.14 -3.49 -10.49
CA ALA A 353 11.28 -3.78 -9.63
C ALA A 353 11.19 -5.15 -8.95
N GLU A 354 10.02 -5.50 -8.41
CA GLU A 354 9.90 -6.61 -7.46
C GLU A 354 9.28 -7.87 -8.07
N ILE A 355 8.28 -7.73 -8.95
CA ILE A 355 7.44 -8.85 -9.40
C ILE A 355 7.80 -9.31 -10.80
N TYR A 356 7.85 -8.39 -11.77
CA TYR A 356 8.12 -8.72 -13.18
C TYR A 356 9.43 -9.48 -13.40
N PRO A 357 10.56 -9.14 -12.73
CA PRO A 357 11.81 -9.87 -12.93
C PRO A 357 11.69 -11.36 -12.59
N LEU A 358 10.86 -11.72 -11.61
CA LEU A 358 10.67 -13.09 -11.14
C LEU A 358 9.90 -13.97 -12.14
N LEU A 359 9.05 -13.36 -12.97
CA LEU A 359 8.31 -14.03 -14.03
C LEU A 359 9.16 -14.32 -15.27
N ASN A 360 10.38 -13.76 -15.31
CA ASN A 360 11.33 -13.88 -16.41
C ASN A 360 12.60 -14.67 -16.07
N ILE A 361 12.72 -15.20 -14.84
CA ILE A 361 13.89 -15.98 -14.43
C ILE A 361 13.84 -17.36 -15.10
N THR A 362 14.72 -17.54 -16.09
CA THR A 362 15.01 -18.85 -16.68
C THR A 362 15.74 -19.74 -15.66
N SER A 363 15.50 -21.05 -15.72
CA SER A 363 16.06 -22.06 -14.82
C SER A 363 17.60 -22.22 -14.90
N SER A 364 18.33 -21.34 -15.59
CA SER A 364 19.77 -21.49 -15.85
C SER A 364 20.69 -20.41 -15.26
N SER A 365 20.18 -19.32 -14.67
CA SER A 365 21.07 -18.24 -14.16
C SER A 365 21.10 -18.14 -12.63
N ARG A 366 21.98 -18.92 -12.01
CA ARG A 366 22.54 -18.60 -10.68
C ARG A 366 24.06 -18.77 -10.70
N ARG A 367 24.80 -17.66 -10.65
CA ARG A 367 26.07 -17.50 -9.91
C ARG A 367 26.57 -16.06 -9.96
N SER A 368 26.52 -15.40 -8.81
CA SER A 368 27.32 -14.25 -8.31
C SER A 368 26.34 -13.35 -7.55
N GLY A 369 26.27 -13.32 -6.22
CA GLY A 369 27.36 -13.28 -5.26
C GLY A 369 27.88 -11.85 -5.14
N ARG A 370 27.38 -11.08 -4.15
CA ARG A 370 28.16 -10.37 -3.12
C ARG A 370 27.38 -9.18 -2.55
N ALA A 371 27.14 -9.25 -1.25
CA ALA A 371 26.75 -8.14 -0.39
C ALA A 371 27.88 -7.10 -0.30
N GLU A 372 27.54 -5.82 -0.38
CA GLU A 372 28.37 -4.73 0.14
C GLU A 372 27.50 -3.75 0.94
N SER A 373 27.82 -3.67 2.24
CA SER A 373 27.38 -2.65 3.17
C SER A 373 28.35 -1.46 3.14
N LYS A 374 27.82 -0.26 3.44
CA LYS A 374 28.47 0.97 3.99
C LYS A 374 27.65 2.19 3.55
N LYS A 375 27.51 3.30 4.28
CA LYS A 375 27.82 3.76 5.64
C LYS A 375 27.21 5.18 5.72
N ALA A 376 26.69 5.59 6.87
CA ALA A 376 26.27 6.97 7.14
C ALA A 376 27.43 7.98 7.11
N PRO A 377 27.13 9.29 7.02
CA PRO A 377 27.93 10.31 7.67
C PRO A 377 27.14 11.09 8.74
N SER A 378 27.95 11.58 9.69
CA SER A 378 27.65 12.15 11.00
C SER A 378 27.42 13.66 10.97
N ASN A 379 26.70 14.11 12.00
CA ASN A 379 26.59 15.47 12.53
C ASN A 379 27.94 16.20 12.67
N ALA A 380 27.87 17.53 12.58
CA ALA A 380 28.55 18.40 13.54
C ALA A 380 27.76 19.71 13.66
N ASP A 381 27.39 19.97 14.91
CA ASP A 381 26.80 21.18 15.47
C ASP A 381 27.78 22.38 15.36
N ASP A 382 27.27 23.60 15.49
CA ASP A 382 27.73 24.52 16.54
C ASP A 382 26.82 25.76 16.66
N GLU A 383 26.56 26.09 17.91
CA GLU A 383 25.67 27.07 18.52
C GLU A 383 26.27 28.49 18.65
N TYR A 384 25.46 29.37 19.27
CA TYR A 384 25.69 30.65 19.96
C TYR A 384 25.34 31.91 19.15
N GLU A 385 24.24 32.62 19.46
CA GLU A 385 24.02 33.56 20.59
C GLU A 385 24.97 34.77 20.50
N ASP A 386 24.59 36.04 20.71
CA ASP A 386 23.34 36.74 20.95
C ASP A 386 23.68 38.26 20.92
N GLU A 387 22.63 39.07 21.02
CA GLU A 387 22.61 40.44 21.57
C GLU A 387 22.83 41.69 20.68
N ASP A 388 21.71 42.42 20.67
CA ASP A 388 21.40 43.79 20.29
C ASP A 388 22.33 44.87 20.87
N ASP A 389 22.42 46.01 20.18
CA ASP A 389 22.26 47.29 20.88
C ASP A 389 21.80 48.44 19.96
N GLU A 390 20.93 49.27 20.54
CA GLU A 390 20.09 50.28 19.93
C GLU A 390 20.76 51.67 19.69
N ALA A 391 20.52 52.20 18.49
CA ALA A 391 19.88 53.50 18.20
C ALA A 391 20.64 54.86 18.15
N LYS A 392 20.13 55.66 17.17
CA LYS A 392 20.02 57.14 17.04
C LYS A 392 21.08 57.94 16.26
N ASP A 393 20.84 58.00 14.94
CA ASP A 393 20.43 59.18 14.16
C ASP A 393 21.00 60.58 14.51
N LYS A 394 21.69 61.21 13.54
CA LYS A 394 21.38 62.57 13.02
C LYS A 394 22.28 63.02 11.87
N ASP A 395 21.63 63.20 10.72
CA ASP A 395 21.71 64.27 9.71
C ASP A 395 23.04 64.79 9.12
N ALA A 396 23.11 64.60 7.78
CA ALA A 396 23.51 65.53 6.71
C ALA A 396 24.99 65.99 6.67
N LYS A 397 25.74 65.93 5.55
CA LYS A 397 25.39 66.29 4.16
C LYS A 397 26.61 66.04 3.24
N ASP A 398 26.33 65.85 1.95
CA ASP A 398 27.21 65.97 0.78
C ASP A 398 28.39 65.00 0.63
N THR A 399 28.31 64.13 -0.40
CA THR A 399 29.45 63.70 -1.24
C THR A 399 28.96 62.91 -2.48
N PRO A 400 29.77 62.81 -3.54
CA PRO A 400 29.33 62.78 -4.94
C PRO A 400 28.91 61.39 -5.45
N THR A 401 28.06 61.42 -6.48
CA THR A 401 27.52 60.29 -7.23
C THR A 401 28.60 59.39 -7.85
N SER A 402 28.55 58.10 -7.52
CA SER A 402 29.31 57.01 -8.15
C SER A 402 28.44 56.31 -9.21
N PRO A 403 28.99 55.72 -10.29
CA PRO A 403 28.22 55.24 -11.45
C PRO A 403 27.45 53.92 -11.27
N ASN A 404 27.47 53.29 -10.08
CA ASN A 404 26.95 51.92 -9.89
C ASN A 404 25.48 51.83 -9.42
N ASN A 405 24.78 52.94 -9.20
CA ASN A 405 23.41 52.91 -8.66
C ASN A 405 22.33 52.49 -9.67
N ASP A 406 22.59 52.58 -10.98
CA ASP A 406 21.57 52.31 -12.00
C ASP A 406 21.37 50.79 -12.26
N GLU A 407 22.40 49.96 -12.07
CA GLU A 407 22.28 48.48 -12.22
C GLU A 407 21.59 47.83 -11.00
N ASP A 408 21.89 48.28 -9.78
CA ASP A 408 21.22 47.78 -8.57
C ASP A 408 19.74 48.16 -8.54
N ALA A 409 19.39 49.38 -8.96
CA ALA A 409 18.00 49.82 -9.04
C ALA A 409 17.18 49.00 -10.06
N ALA A 410 17.78 48.66 -11.20
CA ALA A 410 17.14 47.84 -12.24
C ALA A 410 16.91 46.39 -11.78
N LEU A 411 17.85 45.80 -11.03
CA LEU A 411 17.70 44.45 -10.45
C LEU A 411 16.58 44.39 -9.40
N HIS A 412 16.47 45.42 -8.56
CA HIS A 412 15.39 45.52 -7.58
C HIS A 412 14.01 45.67 -8.25
N GLU A 413 13.92 46.46 -9.33
CA GLU A 413 12.68 46.62 -10.11
C GLU A 413 12.26 45.31 -10.82
N GLU A 414 13.23 44.52 -11.30
CA GLU A 414 12.98 43.20 -11.90
C GLU A 414 12.47 42.18 -10.85
N ILE A 415 13.03 42.16 -9.64
CA ILE A 415 12.56 41.30 -8.55
C ILE A 415 11.12 41.62 -8.15
N GLU A 416 10.78 42.90 -7.99
CA GLU A 416 9.41 43.31 -7.64
C GLU A 416 8.40 42.96 -8.73
N ARG A 417 8.78 43.08 -10.01
CA ARG A 417 7.93 42.64 -11.13
C ARG A 417 7.69 41.12 -11.09
N LEU A 418 8.72 40.32 -10.82
CA LEU A 418 8.60 38.85 -10.72
C LEU A 418 7.75 38.42 -9.51
N ARG A 419 7.83 39.15 -8.38
CA ARG A 419 6.98 38.91 -7.19
C ARG A 419 5.49 39.15 -7.48
N VAL A 420 5.14 40.18 -8.25
CA VAL A 420 3.76 40.44 -8.68
C VAL A 420 3.23 39.33 -9.60
N GLU A 421 4.06 38.84 -10.53
CA GLU A 421 3.71 37.71 -11.40
C GLU A 421 3.51 36.40 -10.62
N LEU A 422 4.37 36.15 -9.62
CA LEU A 422 4.25 35.01 -8.70
C LEU A 422 2.94 35.03 -7.90
N ALA A 423 2.53 36.21 -7.42
CA ALA A 423 1.28 36.40 -6.70
C ALA A 423 0.05 36.18 -7.62
N SER A 424 0.11 36.66 -8.86
CA SER A 424 -0.97 36.45 -9.85
C SER A 424 -1.15 34.97 -10.21
N LYS A 425 -0.05 34.22 -10.38
CA LYS A 425 -0.11 32.76 -10.61
C LYS A 425 -0.64 32.00 -9.39
N ALA A 426 -0.29 32.42 -8.18
CA ALA A 426 -0.84 31.82 -6.95
C ALA A 426 -2.37 31.96 -6.86
N VAL A 427 -2.92 33.13 -7.24
CA VAL A 427 -4.39 33.34 -7.28
C VAL A 427 -5.06 32.44 -8.33
N THR A 428 -4.44 32.27 -9.49
CA THR A 428 -4.96 31.41 -10.57
C THR A 428 -4.97 29.93 -10.16
N ILE A 429 -3.91 29.47 -9.50
CA ILE A 429 -3.79 28.12 -8.92
C ILE A 429 -4.91 27.89 -7.88
N HIS A 430 -5.19 28.86 -7.01
CA HIS A 430 -6.28 28.75 -6.05
C HIS A 430 -7.66 28.66 -6.74
N ALA A 431 -7.93 29.50 -7.74
CA ALA A 431 -9.20 29.45 -8.48
C ALA A 431 -9.39 28.13 -9.23
N GLN A 432 -8.34 27.58 -9.85
CA GLN A 432 -8.37 26.26 -10.49
C GLN A 432 -8.56 25.13 -9.45
N GLY A 433 -7.97 25.27 -8.25
CA GLY A 433 -8.18 24.35 -7.14
C GLY A 433 -9.65 24.29 -6.68
N ASP A 434 -10.32 25.44 -6.63
CA ASP A 434 -11.74 25.54 -6.28
C ASP A 434 -12.64 24.91 -7.36
N GLU A 435 -12.36 25.13 -8.65
CA GLU A 435 -13.07 24.48 -9.76
C GLU A 435 -12.88 22.96 -9.76
N ILE A 436 -11.67 22.48 -9.46
CA ILE A 436 -11.38 21.05 -9.31
C ILE A 436 -12.17 20.46 -8.13
N ALA A 437 -12.25 21.17 -7.01
CA ALA A 437 -13.02 20.73 -5.85
C ALA A 437 -14.53 20.62 -6.15
N GLU A 438 -15.09 21.55 -6.96
CA GLU A 438 -16.49 21.49 -7.39
C GLU A 438 -16.74 20.30 -8.33
N LEU A 439 -15.81 20.00 -9.23
CA LEU A 439 -15.87 18.81 -10.09
C LEU A 439 -15.83 17.50 -9.29
N TYR A 440 -14.98 17.41 -8.25
CA TYR A 440 -14.94 16.25 -7.36
C TYR A 440 -16.24 16.08 -6.56
N ASN A 441 -16.86 17.17 -6.11
CA ASN A 441 -18.16 17.12 -5.44
C ASN A 441 -19.26 16.61 -6.39
N ASP A 442 -19.22 16.99 -7.66
CA ASP A 442 -20.13 16.46 -8.67
C ASP A 442 -19.86 14.98 -8.99
N ILE A 443 -18.60 14.53 -8.98
CA ILE A 443 -18.22 13.11 -9.07
C ILE A 443 -18.76 12.31 -7.88
N ASP A 444 -18.68 12.85 -6.66
CA ASP A 444 -19.18 12.16 -5.46
C ASP A 444 -20.71 12.03 -5.48
N LYS A 445 -21.44 13.02 -6.00
CA LYS A 445 -22.89 12.89 -6.24
C LYS A 445 -23.21 11.76 -7.22
N LEU A 446 -22.34 11.50 -8.20
CA LEU A 446 -22.50 10.41 -9.17
C LEU A 446 -22.24 9.03 -8.53
N ARG A 447 -21.23 8.93 -7.67
CA ARG A 447 -20.96 7.71 -6.87
C ARG A 447 -22.16 7.30 -6.02
N VAL A 448 -22.85 8.27 -5.40
CA VAL A 448 -24.08 8.00 -4.63
C VAL A 448 -25.20 7.40 -5.49
N VAL A 449 -25.29 7.77 -6.77
CA VAL A 449 -26.28 7.17 -7.70
C VAL A 449 -25.87 5.76 -8.09
N GLU A 450 -24.58 5.52 -8.34
CA GLU A 450 -24.03 4.19 -8.61
C GLU A 450 -24.27 3.23 -7.43
N ASP A 451 -24.05 3.69 -6.20
CA ASP A 451 -24.34 2.93 -4.98
C ASP A 451 -25.83 2.55 -4.88
N LYS A 452 -26.73 3.46 -5.22
CA LYS A 452 -28.18 3.17 -5.24
C LYS A 452 -28.52 2.10 -6.28
N VAL A 453 -27.88 2.13 -7.45
CA VAL A 453 -28.05 1.11 -8.50
C VAL A 453 -27.53 -0.25 -8.02
N MET A 454 -26.38 -0.28 -7.36
CA MET A 454 -25.80 -1.51 -6.82
C MET A 454 -26.66 -2.11 -5.71
N ARG A 455 -27.17 -1.30 -4.77
CA ARG A 455 -28.11 -1.78 -3.74
C ARG A 455 -29.37 -2.40 -4.34
N LYS A 456 -29.90 -1.82 -5.41
CA LYS A 456 -31.08 -2.37 -6.12
C LYS A 456 -30.77 -3.69 -6.83
N LYS A 457 -29.59 -3.84 -7.44
CA LYS A 457 -29.13 -5.12 -8.01
C LYS A 457 -29.01 -6.20 -6.93
N ASN A 458 -28.42 -5.88 -5.79
CA ASN A 458 -28.25 -6.82 -4.68
C ASN A 458 -29.61 -7.25 -4.11
N LYS A 459 -30.57 -6.33 -4.00
CA LYS A 459 -31.94 -6.66 -3.59
C LYS A 459 -32.63 -7.65 -4.56
N ILE A 460 -32.41 -7.53 -5.87
CA ILE A 460 -32.94 -8.48 -6.87
C ILE A 460 -32.33 -9.88 -6.69
N VAL A 461 -31.02 -9.96 -6.42
CA VAL A 461 -30.34 -11.24 -6.16
C VAL A 461 -30.94 -11.92 -4.92
N LEU A 462 -31.10 -11.17 -3.81
CA LEU A 462 -31.70 -11.69 -2.59
C LEU A 462 -33.13 -12.20 -2.80
N LEU A 463 -33.95 -11.43 -3.53
CA LEU A 463 -35.33 -11.83 -3.83
C LEU A 463 -35.39 -13.10 -4.71
N ARG A 464 -34.45 -13.28 -5.65
CA ARG A 464 -34.34 -14.51 -6.45
C ARG A 464 -33.95 -15.71 -5.61
N GLU A 465 -33.03 -15.53 -4.67
CA GLU A 465 -32.61 -16.59 -3.75
C GLU A 465 -33.77 -17.01 -2.83
N GLN A 466 -34.49 -16.05 -2.26
CA GLN A 466 -35.69 -16.33 -1.45
C GLN A 466 -36.75 -17.09 -2.25
N LEU A 467 -36.96 -16.72 -3.52
CA LEU A 467 -37.88 -17.41 -4.41
C LEU A 467 -37.43 -18.85 -4.71
N SER A 468 -36.13 -19.07 -4.89
CA SER A 468 -35.53 -20.40 -5.06
C SER A 468 -35.71 -21.27 -3.82
N ARG A 469 -35.48 -20.73 -2.61
CA ARG A 469 -35.68 -21.45 -1.35
C ARG A 469 -37.14 -21.88 -1.17
N GLN A 470 -38.10 -20.99 -1.47
CA GLN A 470 -39.52 -21.32 -1.43
C GLN A 470 -39.91 -22.38 -2.47
N GLN A 471 -39.24 -22.42 -3.62
CA GLN A 471 -39.44 -23.46 -4.62
C GLN A 471 -38.92 -24.83 -4.16
N VAL A 472 -37.79 -24.87 -3.44
CA VAL A 472 -37.25 -26.11 -2.84
C VAL A 472 -38.19 -26.64 -1.75
N GLU A 473 -38.65 -25.79 -0.84
CA GLU A 473 -39.61 -26.14 0.22
C GLU A 473 -40.89 -26.75 -0.37
N LYS A 474 -41.36 -26.21 -1.50
CA LYS A 474 -42.49 -26.78 -2.24
C LYS A 474 -42.19 -28.20 -2.78
N VAL A 475 -41.01 -28.44 -3.34
CA VAL A 475 -40.60 -29.76 -3.86
C VAL A 475 -40.48 -30.78 -2.73
N GLU A 476 -39.92 -30.39 -1.60
CA GLU A 476 -39.82 -31.24 -0.40
C GLU A 476 -41.20 -31.63 0.14
N LEU A 477 -42.15 -30.69 0.18
CA LEU A 477 -43.53 -30.97 0.56
C LEU A 477 -44.20 -31.98 -0.38
N VAL A 478 -43.97 -31.88 -1.70
CA VAL A 478 -44.49 -32.85 -2.69
C VAL A 478 -43.86 -34.23 -2.49
N HIS A 479 -42.55 -34.30 -2.32
CA HIS A 479 -41.84 -35.57 -2.14
C HIS A 479 -42.24 -36.29 -0.83
N SER A 480 -42.44 -35.52 0.24
CA SER A 480 -42.94 -36.05 1.53
C SER A 480 -44.33 -36.67 1.40
N ASN A 481 -45.23 -36.01 0.64
CA ASN A 481 -46.57 -36.52 0.34
C ASN A 481 -46.53 -37.81 -0.51
N GLU A 482 -45.70 -37.86 -1.55
CA GLU A 482 -45.50 -39.07 -2.38
C GLU A 482 -44.97 -40.24 -1.56
N THR A 483 -43.99 -40.00 -0.69
CA THR A 483 -43.38 -41.03 0.17
C THR A 483 -44.39 -41.64 1.14
N LEU A 484 -45.24 -40.81 1.76
CA LEU A 484 -46.24 -41.29 2.71
C LEU A 484 -47.36 -42.06 1.98
N THR A 485 -47.76 -41.61 0.79
CA THR A 485 -48.75 -42.29 -0.05
C THR A 485 -48.27 -43.68 -0.46
N ALA A 486 -47.00 -43.81 -0.88
CA ALA A 486 -46.41 -45.10 -1.23
C ALA A 486 -46.35 -46.08 -0.04
N LYS A 487 -46.05 -45.59 1.17
CA LYS A 487 -46.08 -46.43 2.39
C LYS A 487 -47.48 -46.94 2.73
N TYR A 488 -48.50 -46.10 2.49
CA TYR A 488 -49.90 -46.50 2.70
C TYR A 488 -50.32 -47.59 1.72
N GLU A 489 -50.00 -47.43 0.43
CA GLU A 489 -50.29 -48.43 -0.61
C GLU A 489 -49.60 -49.77 -0.31
N GLN A 490 -48.32 -49.75 0.09
CA GLN A 490 -47.57 -50.97 0.45
C GLN A 490 -48.23 -51.74 1.61
N LEU A 491 -48.67 -51.03 2.65
CA LEU A 491 -49.35 -51.64 3.79
C LEU A 491 -50.73 -52.19 3.41
N GLN A 492 -51.42 -51.55 2.48
CA GLN A 492 -52.71 -52.01 1.96
C GLN A 492 -52.54 -53.34 1.18
N GLU A 493 -51.49 -53.47 0.37
CA GLU A 493 -51.14 -54.71 -0.32
C GLU A 493 -50.77 -55.85 0.66
N GLU A 494 -49.95 -55.56 1.68
CA GLU A 494 -49.57 -56.54 2.70
C GLU A 494 -50.78 -57.02 3.51
N ALA A 495 -51.69 -56.10 3.88
CA ALA A 495 -52.93 -56.42 4.56
C ALA A 495 -53.91 -57.20 3.66
N GLN A 496 -53.88 -57.00 2.34
CA GLN A 496 -54.70 -57.75 1.38
C GLN A 496 -54.15 -59.17 1.18
N PHE A 497 -52.83 -59.32 1.03
CA PHE A 497 -52.17 -60.61 0.91
C PHE A 497 -52.47 -61.55 2.09
N LEU A 498 -52.43 -61.02 3.31
CA LEU A 498 -52.77 -61.78 4.51
C LEU A 498 -54.25 -62.19 4.59
N ARG A 499 -55.16 -61.40 3.99
CA ARG A 499 -56.59 -61.76 3.88
C ARG A 499 -56.80 -62.91 2.90
N ASP A 500 -56.06 -62.92 1.79
CA ASP A 500 -56.19 -63.93 0.74
C ASP A 500 -55.64 -65.29 1.20
N ILE A 501 -54.55 -65.33 1.99
CA ILE A 501 -54.04 -66.56 2.64
C ILE A 501 -55.11 -67.21 3.55
N ASN A 502 -55.91 -66.40 4.25
CA ASN A 502 -56.92 -66.86 5.20
C ASN A 502 -58.14 -67.55 4.52
N LEU A 503 -58.29 -67.42 3.19
CA LEU A 503 -59.35 -68.07 2.41
C LEU A 503 -58.96 -69.48 1.91
N GLU A 504 -57.66 -69.79 1.81
CA GLU A 504 -57.18 -71.03 1.18
C GLU A 504 -56.87 -72.17 2.16
N ASP A 505 -56.60 -71.88 3.44
CA ASP A 505 -56.19 -72.91 4.41
C ASP A 505 -57.35 -73.42 5.29
N ALA A 506 -58.13 -74.37 4.75
CA ALA A 506 -59.19 -75.07 5.48
C ALA A 506 -58.70 -76.18 6.44
N SER A 507 -57.37 -76.32 6.64
CA SER A 507 -56.76 -77.44 7.37
C SER A 507 -56.13 -77.08 8.73
N ALA A 508 -56.05 -75.79 9.08
CA ALA A 508 -55.43 -75.30 10.31
C ALA A 508 -56.21 -75.69 11.58
N LYS A 509 -55.49 -76.02 12.67
CA LYS A 509 -56.08 -76.36 13.98
C LYS A 509 -56.64 -75.11 14.67
N ASP A 510 -57.65 -75.27 15.51
CA ASP A 510 -58.43 -74.17 16.14
C ASP A 510 -57.57 -73.10 16.85
N GLU A 511 -56.42 -73.47 17.41
CA GLU A 511 -55.53 -72.56 18.15
C GLU A 511 -54.69 -71.65 17.23
N GLU A 512 -54.22 -72.16 16.08
CA GLU A 512 -53.56 -71.34 15.04
C GLU A 512 -54.54 -70.36 14.41
N ARG A 513 -55.78 -70.80 14.21
CA ARG A 513 -56.85 -69.96 13.66
C ARG A 513 -57.20 -68.78 14.57
N LEU A 514 -57.14 -68.98 15.88
CA LEU A 514 -57.37 -67.92 16.87
C LEU A 514 -56.23 -66.87 16.86
N GLN A 515 -54.97 -67.32 16.84
CA GLN A 515 -53.80 -66.44 16.75
C GLN A 515 -53.79 -65.63 15.45
N GLN A 516 -54.21 -66.24 14.34
CA GLN A 516 -54.34 -65.57 13.05
C GLN A 516 -55.48 -64.53 13.06
N LEU A 517 -56.62 -64.81 13.70
CA LEU A 517 -57.71 -63.84 13.85
C LEU A 517 -57.30 -62.62 14.69
N GLU A 518 -56.55 -62.82 15.78
CA GLU A 518 -56.00 -61.71 16.58
C GLU A 518 -55.00 -60.87 15.77
N LEU A 519 -54.16 -61.49 14.95
CA LEU A 519 -53.24 -60.78 14.07
C LEU A 519 -53.98 -59.92 13.03
N VAL A 520 -55.03 -60.47 12.40
CA VAL A 520 -55.86 -59.73 11.44
C VAL A 520 -56.58 -58.55 12.09
N GLN A 521 -57.09 -58.72 13.33
CA GLN A 521 -57.71 -57.61 14.06
C GLN A 521 -56.72 -56.50 14.40
N ASN A 522 -55.51 -56.87 14.85
CA ASN A 522 -54.44 -55.90 15.15
C ASN A 522 -53.98 -55.14 13.90
N LEU A 523 -53.83 -55.83 12.76
CA LEU A 523 -53.47 -55.20 11.50
C LEU A 523 -54.57 -54.23 11.01
N ARG A 524 -55.84 -54.59 11.16
CA ARG A 524 -56.96 -53.71 10.79
C ARG A 524 -57.05 -52.46 11.67
N ALA A 525 -56.78 -52.59 12.97
CA ALA A 525 -56.70 -51.43 13.86
C ALA A 525 -55.54 -50.49 13.46
N ARG A 526 -54.42 -51.06 13.03
CA ARG A 526 -53.26 -50.31 12.54
C ARG A 526 -53.50 -49.64 11.18
N GLU A 527 -54.21 -50.31 10.28
CA GLU A 527 -54.65 -49.76 8.98
C GLU A 527 -55.55 -48.53 9.18
N LEU A 528 -56.54 -48.61 10.08
CA LEU A 528 -57.42 -47.49 10.42
C LEU A 528 -56.66 -46.31 11.05
N ALA A 529 -55.75 -46.57 11.99
CA ALA A 529 -54.95 -45.52 12.62
C ALA A 529 -54.04 -44.79 11.61
N LEU A 530 -53.45 -45.52 10.66
CA LEU A 530 -52.64 -44.94 9.59
C LEU A 530 -53.49 -44.16 8.58
N GLN A 531 -54.72 -44.60 8.31
CA GLN A 531 -55.64 -43.86 7.45
C GLN A 531 -56.02 -42.51 8.08
N ASP A 532 -56.31 -42.49 9.38
CA ASP A 532 -56.58 -41.24 10.11
C ASP A 532 -55.36 -40.31 10.12
N GLU A 533 -54.16 -40.86 10.31
CA GLU A 533 -52.91 -40.10 10.26
C GLU A 533 -52.64 -39.52 8.87
N LEU A 534 -52.87 -40.30 7.80
CA LEU A 534 -52.75 -39.87 6.42
C LEU A 534 -53.72 -38.72 6.10
N GLU A 535 -54.98 -38.82 6.51
CA GLU A 535 -55.97 -37.74 6.30
C GLU A 535 -55.58 -36.45 7.04
N GLN A 536 -55.04 -36.56 8.25
CA GLN A 536 -54.56 -35.40 9.02
C GLN A 536 -53.33 -34.76 8.36
N GLN A 537 -52.37 -35.56 7.90
CA GLN A 537 -51.18 -35.07 7.19
C GLN A 537 -51.54 -34.42 5.85
N GLN A 538 -52.47 -35.01 5.09
CA GLN A 538 -52.94 -34.42 3.83
C GLN A 538 -53.58 -33.04 4.02
N LYS A 539 -54.40 -32.86 5.08
CA LYS A 539 -54.98 -31.55 5.42
C LYS A 539 -53.89 -30.53 5.81
N LYS A 540 -52.88 -30.96 6.56
CA LYS A 540 -51.74 -30.12 6.95
C LYS A 540 -50.94 -29.68 5.72
N TRP A 541 -50.56 -30.60 4.83
CA TRP A 541 -49.81 -30.28 3.61
C TRP A 541 -50.57 -29.37 2.66
N ALA A 542 -51.89 -29.52 2.55
CA ALA A 542 -52.70 -28.59 1.75
C ALA A 542 -52.58 -27.15 2.27
N SER A 543 -52.64 -26.95 3.59
CA SER A 543 -52.46 -25.65 4.25
C SER A 543 -51.03 -25.10 4.08
N ASP A 544 -50.02 -25.94 4.26
CA ASP A 544 -48.61 -25.55 4.14
C ASP A 544 -48.27 -25.15 2.69
N ARG A 545 -48.73 -25.95 1.71
CA ARG A 545 -48.58 -25.65 0.28
C ARG A 545 -49.24 -24.32 -0.12
N ASP A 546 -50.44 -24.05 0.39
CA ASP A 546 -51.14 -22.79 0.11
C ASP A 546 -50.39 -21.58 0.70
N THR A 547 -49.79 -21.75 1.87
CA THR A 547 -48.96 -20.73 2.53
C THR A 547 -47.68 -20.43 1.72
N VAL A 548 -46.96 -21.46 1.27
CA VAL A 548 -45.78 -21.32 0.41
C VAL A 548 -46.14 -20.62 -0.90
N HIS A 549 -47.27 -21.00 -1.53
CA HIS A 549 -47.75 -20.34 -2.74
C HIS A 549 -48.10 -18.87 -2.56
N GLN A 550 -48.69 -18.49 -1.41
CA GLN A 550 -48.95 -17.08 -1.11
C GLN A 550 -47.66 -16.28 -0.97
N ARG A 551 -46.66 -16.82 -0.26
CA ARG A 551 -45.33 -16.18 -0.10
C ARG A 551 -44.62 -15.99 -1.43
N MET A 552 -44.60 -17.02 -2.28
CA MET A 552 -44.00 -16.93 -3.61
C MET A 552 -44.62 -15.80 -4.45
N ARG A 553 -45.96 -15.67 -4.45
CA ARG A 553 -46.64 -14.59 -5.20
C ARG A 553 -46.25 -13.19 -4.72
N LEU A 554 -46.05 -13.01 -3.42
CA LEU A 554 -45.63 -11.73 -2.85
C LEU A 554 -44.19 -11.40 -3.25
N LEU A 555 -43.28 -12.38 -3.15
CA LEU A 555 -41.88 -12.22 -3.54
C LEU A 555 -41.72 -11.93 -5.03
N GLU A 556 -42.47 -12.62 -5.89
CA GLU A 556 -42.45 -12.36 -7.35
C GLU A 556 -42.90 -10.93 -7.68
N LYS A 557 -43.92 -10.44 -6.97
CA LYS A 557 -44.42 -9.07 -7.13
C LYS A 557 -43.40 -8.04 -6.66
N GLU A 558 -42.72 -8.29 -5.54
CA GLU A 558 -41.67 -7.39 -5.04
C GLU A 558 -40.47 -7.36 -5.99
N LYS A 559 -40.03 -8.52 -6.50
CA LYS A 559 -38.97 -8.61 -7.51
C LYS A 559 -39.30 -7.79 -8.75
N GLN A 560 -40.53 -7.90 -9.26
CA GLN A 560 -40.96 -7.13 -10.44
C GLN A 560 -40.90 -5.62 -10.22
N ILE A 561 -41.28 -5.14 -9.02
CA ILE A 561 -41.21 -3.71 -8.67
C ILE A 561 -39.75 -3.24 -8.71
N VAL A 562 -38.84 -3.99 -8.09
CA VAL A 562 -37.41 -3.61 -8.04
C VAL A 562 -36.75 -3.71 -9.43
N GLU A 563 -37.13 -4.67 -10.27
CA GLU A 563 -36.63 -4.80 -11.65
C GLU A 563 -37.08 -3.61 -12.53
N ASN A 564 -38.32 -3.13 -12.37
CA ASN A 564 -38.80 -1.93 -13.05
C ASN A 564 -38.03 -0.68 -12.60
N GLU A 565 -37.81 -0.53 -11.29
CA GLU A 565 -37.02 0.57 -10.73
C GLU A 565 -35.54 0.55 -11.16
N LEU A 566 -34.95 -0.64 -11.32
CA LEU A 566 -33.58 -0.79 -11.80
C LEU A 566 -33.47 -0.38 -13.28
N THR A 567 -34.48 -0.70 -14.09
CA THR A 567 -34.52 -0.34 -15.51
C THR A 567 -34.55 1.18 -15.68
N GLN A 568 -35.35 1.88 -14.87
CA GLN A 568 -35.36 3.33 -14.82
C GLN A 568 -33.99 3.91 -14.42
N ALA A 569 -33.39 3.39 -13.35
CA ALA A 569 -32.09 3.87 -12.86
C ALA A 569 -30.92 3.60 -13.83
N ARG A 570 -30.99 2.54 -14.64
CA ARG A 570 -30.01 2.26 -15.71
C ARG A 570 -30.08 3.30 -16.84
N GLY A 571 -31.28 3.78 -17.19
CA GLY A 571 -31.46 4.85 -18.16
C GLY A 571 -30.78 6.15 -17.71
N ASP A 572 -30.97 6.51 -16.44
CA ASP A 572 -30.33 7.69 -15.83
C ASP A 572 -28.80 7.52 -15.72
N SER A 573 -28.33 6.32 -15.37
CA SER A 573 -26.91 5.99 -15.25
C SER A 573 -26.14 6.13 -16.57
N ALA A 574 -26.72 5.76 -17.71
CA ALA A 574 -26.07 5.91 -19.02
C ALA A 574 -25.83 7.38 -19.38
N LEU A 575 -26.78 8.27 -19.05
CA LEU A 575 -26.63 9.72 -19.23
C LEU A 575 -25.56 10.30 -18.30
N LEU A 576 -25.54 9.82 -17.05
CA LEU A 576 -24.59 10.22 -16.01
C LEU A 576 -23.16 9.75 -16.31
N GLN A 577 -22.98 8.55 -16.86
CA GLN A 577 -21.67 8.00 -17.23
C GLN A 577 -21.05 8.78 -18.41
N LYS A 578 -21.88 9.25 -19.35
CA LYS A 578 -21.42 10.16 -20.42
C LYS A 578 -20.99 11.52 -19.86
N LYS A 579 -21.71 12.05 -18.85
CA LYS A 579 -21.34 13.30 -18.16
C LYS A 579 -20.06 13.12 -17.33
N TYR A 580 -19.92 11.98 -16.65
CA TYR A 580 -18.74 11.62 -15.88
C TYR A 580 -17.48 11.58 -16.75
N GLY A 581 -17.52 10.91 -17.91
CA GLY A 581 -16.38 10.86 -18.82
C GLY A 581 -15.95 12.25 -19.32
N ALA A 582 -16.91 13.15 -19.59
CA ALA A 582 -16.61 14.52 -19.98
C ALA A 582 -15.98 15.34 -18.85
N LEU A 583 -16.49 15.22 -17.61
CA LEU A 583 -15.95 15.91 -16.44
C LEU A 583 -14.57 15.36 -16.05
N GLN A 584 -14.33 14.06 -16.20
CA GLN A 584 -13.04 13.44 -15.92
C GLN A 584 -11.96 13.91 -16.91
N GLN A 585 -12.31 14.03 -18.19
CA GLN A 585 -11.41 14.60 -19.20
C GLN A 585 -11.09 16.07 -18.89
N GLN A 586 -12.09 16.87 -18.53
CA GLN A 586 -11.91 18.27 -18.16
C GLN A 586 -11.06 18.44 -16.89
N ALA A 587 -11.25 17.58 -15.89
CA ALA A 587 -10.44 17.56 -14.67
C ALA A 587 -8.97 17.21 -14.97
N GLN A 588 -8.73 16.26 -15.88
CA GLN A 588 -7.37 15.86 -16.27
C GLN A 588 -6.64 16.97 -17.07
N GLU A 589 -7.35 17.68 -17.94
CA GLU A 589 -6.83 18.84 -18.65
C GLU A 589 -6.48 19.99 -17.67
N LEU A 590 -7.36 20.29 -16.72
CA LEU A 590 -7.11 21.30 -15.68
C LEU A 590 -5.96 20.91 -14.75
N GLN A 591 -5.85 19.63 -14.38
CA GLN A 591 -4.76 19.14 -13.52
C GLN A 591 -3.39 19.24 -14.21
N THR A 592 -3.36 19.02 -15.53
CA THR A 592 -2.15 19.23 -16.34
C THR A 592 -1.76 20.70 -16.37
N ALA A 593 -2.71 21.60 -16.63
CA ALA A 593 -2.48 23.04 -16.61
C ALA A 593 -2.05 23.56 -15.22
N PHE A 594 -2.65 23.02 -14.15
CA PHE A 594 -2.30 23.34 -12.76
C PHE A 594 -0.86 22.94 -12.44
N GLN A 595 -0.41 21.77 -12.90
CA GLN A 595 0.95 21.31 -12.70
C GLN A 595 1.96 22.16 -13.50
N GLU A 596 1.63 22.53 -14.74
CA GLU A 596 2.45 23.44 -15.55
C GLU A 596 2.62 24.82 -14.88
N GLU A 597 1.54 25.36 -14.30
CA GLU A 597 1.59 26.62 -13.54
C GLU A 597 2.40 26.50 -12.25
N LYS A 598 2.33 25.36 -11.54
CA LYS A 598 3.15 25.09 -10.35
C LYS A 598 4.64 25.01 -10.69
N ASP A 599 4.99 24.39 -11.82
CA ASP A 599 6.37 24.28 -12.28
C ASP A 599 6.93 25.64 -12.73
N GLN A 600 6.09 26.49 -13.36
CA GLN A 600 6.46 27.86 -13.69
C GLN A 600 6.67 28.72 -12.43
N LYS A 601 5.82 28.56 -11.41
CA LYS A 601 5.97 29.22 -10.11
C LYS A 601 7.31 28.87 -9.44
N LEU A 602 7.69 27.59 -9.48
CA LEU A 602 8.96 27.14 -8.91
C LEU A 602 10.18 27.74 -9.62
N LYS A 603 10.13 27.84 -10.96
CA LYS A 603 11.18 28.49 -11.77
C LYS A 603 11.31 29.98 -11.45
N LEU A 604 10.19 30.70 -11.27
CA LEU A 604 10.20 32.11 -10.89
C LEU A 604 10.79 32.31 -9.50
N ALA A 605 10.43 31.47 -8.53
CA ALA A 605 10.98 31.53 -7.16
C ALA A 605 12.50 31.34 -7.15
N SER A 606 13.00 30.31 -7.84
CA SER A 606 14.44 30.06 -7.97
C SER A 606 15.18 31.23 -8.63
N ARG A 607 14.56 31.90 -9.62
CA ARG A 607 15.17 33.06 -10.27
C ARG A 607 15.26 34.27 -9.35
N ILE A 608 14.28 34.48 -8.48
CA ILE A 608 14.30 35.57 -7.48
C ILE A 608 15.46 35.36 -6.51
N GLU A 609 15.64 34.14 -5.99
CA GLU A 609 16.75 33.81 -5.08
C GLU A 609 18.13 34.04 -5.72
N GLU A 610 18.31 33.69 -7.01
CA GLU A 610 19.54 33.96 -7.74
C GLU A 610 19.87 35.45 -7.87
N LEU A 611 18.85 36.30 -8.08
CA LEU A 611 19.02 37.74 -8.23
C LEU A 611 19.30 38.42 -6.90
N GLU A 612 18.63 38.00 -5.82
CA GLU A 612 18.89 38.47 -4.46
C GLU A 612 20.32 38.14 -4.01
N ALA A 613 20.83 36.95 -4.33
CA ALA A 613 22.22 36.57 -4.04
C ALA A 613 23.26 37.44 -4.78
N LYS A 614 22.93 37.92 -5.99
CA LYS A 614 23.82 38.81 -6.76
C LYS A 614 23.88 40.22 -6.17
N ILE A 615 22.76 40.75 -5.69
CA ILE A 615 22.71 42.06 -5.02
C ILE A 615 23.63 42.06 -3.80
N VAL A 616 23.55 41.03 -2.95
CA VAL A 616 24.41 40.89 -1.76
C VAL A 616 25.91 40.88 -2.12
N GLN A 617 26.29 40.23 -3.22
CA GLN A 617 27.68 40.20 -3.69
C GLN A 617 28.17 41.57 -4.18
N LEU A 618 27.32 42.34 -4.88
CA LEU A 618 27.66 43.68 -5.37
C LEU A 618 27.81 44.68 -4.21
N GLU A 619 26.97 44.59 -3.20
CA GLU A 619 27.05 45.42 -1.99
C GLU A 619 28.36 45.17 -1.22
N ALA A 620 28.79 43.92 -1.07
CA ALA A 620 30.04 43.57 -0.40
C ALA A 620 31.28 44.13 -1.12
N LEU A 621 31.30 44.09 -2.46
CA LEU A 621 32.40 44.64 -3.27
C LEU A 621 32.50 46.17 -3.14
N SER A 622 31.36 46.86 -3.03
CA SER A 622 31.28 48.31 -2.84
C SER A 622 31.87 48.78 -1.51
N VAL A 623 31.72 47.98 -0.44
CA VAL A 623 32.29 48.27 0.89
C VAL A 623 33.82 48.15 0.88
N ASP A 624 34.36 47.08 0.29
CA ASP A 624 35.80 46.85 0.17
C ASP A 624 36.55 47.95 -0.60
N GLU A 625 35.87 48.58 -1.57
CA GLU A 625 36.43 49.65 -2.38
C GLU A 625 36.47 50.99 -1.61
N ARG A 626 35.47 51.24 -0.75
CA ARG A 626 35.43 52.41 0.15
C ARG A 626 36.54 52.34 1.22
N GLU A 627 36.78 51.18 1.81
CA GLU A 627 37.86 51.01 2.80
C GLU A 627 39.26 51.25 2.22
N ARG A 628 39.51 50.76 1.00
CA ARG A 628 40.78 51.00 0.30
C ARG A 628 41.04 52.48 0.06
N ASN A 629 40.03 53.22 -0.40
CA ASN A 629 40.15 54.66 -0.64
C ASN A 629 40.37 55.48 0.64
N ALA A 630 39.74 55.09 1.75
CA ALA A 630 39.94 55.71 3.07
C ALA A 630 41.40 55.56 3.54
N ARG A 631 41.99 54.35 3.40
CA ARG A 631 43.40 54.10 3.76
C ARG A 631 44.37 54.95 2.94
N THR A 632 44.19 55.03 1.62
CA THR A 632 45.04 55.86 0.76
C THR A 632 44.95 57.35 1.08
N THR A 633 43.79 57.81 1.54
CA THR A 633 43.60 59.22 1.93
C THR A 633 44.30 59.53 3.26
N ALA A 634 44.24 58.61 4.23
CA ALA A 634 44.97 58.74 5.49
C ALA A 634 46.50 58.77 5.29
N GLU A 635 47.04 57.92 4.41
CA GLU A 635 48.47 57.92 4.07
C GLU A 635 48.94 59.24 3.45
N LYS A 636 48.13 59.83 2.56
CA LYS A 636 48.42 61.15 1.96
C LYS A 636 48.40 62.27 3.00
N PHE A 637 47.52 62.19 3.99
CA PHE A 637 47.42 63.18 5.06
C PHE A 637 48.65 63.14 5.97
N ALA A 638 49.09 61.93 6.36
CA ALA A 638 50.31 61.74 7.15
C ALA A 638 51.58 62.25 6.42
N ALA A 639 51.66 62.06 5.11
CA ALA A 639 52.76 62.60 4.30
C ALA A 639 52.77 64.13 4.24
N LEU A 640 51.59 64.76 4.24
CA LEU A 640 51.43 66.22 4.26
C LEU A 640 51.82 66.82 5.61
N GLU A 641 51.47 66.17 6.72
CA GLU A 641 51.89 66.60 8.07
C GLU A 641 53.41 66.60 8.22
N ALA A 642 54.10 65.54 7.77
CA ALA A 642 55.56 65.46 7.79
C ALA A 642 56.22 66.59 6.98
N LEU A 643 55.64 66.95 5.83
CA LEU A 643 56.14 68.03 4.97
C LEU A 643 55.95 69.42 5.60
N VAL A 644 54.86 69.61 6.35
CA VAL A 644 54.58 70.85 7.11
C VAL A 644 55.58 71.00 8.27
N GLU A 645 55.90 69.93 9.00
CA GLU A 645 56.93 69.98 10.04
C GLU A 645 58.31 70.35 9.48
N GLU A 646 58.71 69.76 8.35
CA GLU A 646 59.97 70.05 7.68
C GLU A 646 60.07 71.53 7.25
N LYS A 647 59.00 72.06 6.63
CA LYS A 647 58.92 73.48 6.24
C LYS A 647 58.97 74.41 7.45
N THR A 648 58.31 74.05 8.55
CA THR A 648 58.30 74.83 9.79
C THR A 648 59.70 74.90 10.42
N ALA A 649 60.46 73.80 10.38
CA ALA A 649 61.85 73.78 10.82
C ALA A 649 62.76 74.66 9.94
N SER A 650 62.54 74.65 8.61
CA SER A 650 63.26 75.55 7.68
C SER A 650 62.97 77.03 7.94
N ILE A 651 61.72 77.41 8.23
CA ILE A 651 61.35 78.79 8.58
C ILE A 651 62.07 79.26 9.84
N LYS A 652 62.11 78.43 10.90
CA LYS A 652 62.86 78.74 12.13
C LYS A 652 64.36 78.96 11.87
N LYS A 653 64.94 78.24 10.89
CA LYS A 653 66.35 78.41 10.49
C LYS A 653 66.59 79.74 9.78
N VAL A 654 65.69 80.13 8.87
CA VAL A 654 65.75 81.42 8.16
C VAL A 654 65.57 82.59 9.13
N ASP A 655 64.68 82.47 10.12
CA ASP A 655 64.42 83.52 11.09
C ASP A 655 65.63 83.76 12.03
N ARG A 656 66.37 82.69 12.37
CA ARG A 656 67.67 82.81 13.06
C ARG A 656 68.71 83.56 12.22
N GLN A 657 68.78 83.29 10.91
CA GLN A 657 69.70 83.98 9.99
C GLN A 657 69.34 85.46 9.82
N LEU A 658 68.03 85.78 9.75
CA LEU A 658 67.55 87.16 9.68
C LEU A 658 67.89 87.96 10.93
N ASN A 659 67.76 87.36 12.12
CA ASN A 659 68.12 88.02 13.37
C ASN A 659 69.65 88.24 13.50
N ALA A 660 70.48 87.31 13.02
CA ALA A 660 71.92 87.51 12.93
C ALA A 660 72.31 88.66 11.97
N ALA A 661 71.65 88.76 10.81
CA ALA A 661 71.87 89.85 9.85
C ALA A 661 71.45 91.22 10.39
N LYS A 662 70.34 91.30 11.14
CA LYS A 662 69.92 92.53 11.84
C LYS A 662 70.93 92.99 12.89
N LEU A 663 71.58 92.05 13.59
CA LEU A 663 72.62 92.36 14.57
C LEU A 663 73.87 92.96 13.89
N LEU A 664 74.31 92.36 12.77
CA LEU A 664 75.44 92.84 11.97
C LEU A 664 75.17 94.22 11.36
N SER A 665 73.94 94.49 10.90
CA SER A 665 73.52 95.81 10.40
C SER A 665 73.59 96.90 11.48
N ARG A 666 73.18 96.59 12.72
CA ARG A 666 73.30 97.52 13.85
C ARG A 666 74.76 97.81 14.22
N GLN A 667 75.63 96.80 14.12
CA GLN A 667 77.07 96.95 14.38
C GLN A 667 77.73 97.84 13.31
N ALA A 668 77.43 97.61 12.03
CA ALA A 668 77.89 98.45 10.93
C ALA A 668 77.40 99.91 11.02
N LYS A 669 76.18 100.14 11.53
CA LYS A 669 75.65 101.50 11.76
C LYS A 669 76.41 102.24 12.87
N LYS A 670 76.75 101.55 13.97
CA LYS A 670 77.59 102.10 15.04
C LYS A 670 79.00 102.44 14.56
N GLU A 671 79.60 101.59 13.74
CA GLU A 671 80.92 101.84 13.14
C GLU A 671 80.90 103.03 12.18
N LYS A 672 79.83 103.18 11.38
CA LYS A 672 79.63 104.35 10.51
C LYS A 672 79.50 105.65 11.30
N GLU A 673 78.74 105.66 12.40
CA GLU A 673 78.60 106.84 13.27
C GLU A 673 79.94 107.22 13.94
N ALA A 674 80.73 106.23 14.38
CA ALA A 674 82.07 106.46 14.91
C ALA A 674 83.05 107.03 13.86
N LEU A 675 82.96 106.56 12.61
CA LEU A 675 83.77 107.08 11.49
C LEU A 675 83.37 108.50 11.10
N LEU A 676 82.06 108.81 11.04
CA LEU A 676 81.58 110.16 10.75
C LEU A 676 82.01 111.16 11.82
N LEU A 677 82.02 110.77 13.09
CA LEU A 677 82.53 111.61 14.18
C LEU A 677 84.04 111.89 14.05
N ARG A 678 84.79 110.92 13.51
CA ARG A 678 86.23 111.07 13.24
C ARG A 678 86.50 111.95 12.02
N VAL A 679 85.67 111.87 10.98
CA VAL A 679 85.73 112.77 9.82
C VAL A 679 85.44 114.22 10.24
N ALA A 680 84.37 114.45 11.02
CA ALA A 680 84.05 115.80 11.53
C ALA A 680 85.18 116.40 12.38
N LYS A 681 85.88 115.57 13.17
CA LYS A 681 87.04 116.00 13.96
C LYS A 681 88.24 116.39 13.08
N LEU A 682 88.49 115.63 12.01
CA LEU A 682 89.55 115.92 11.04
C LEU A 682 89.23 117.16 10.18
N GLU A 683 87.96 117.38 9.83
CA GLU A 683 87.50 118.59 9.12
C GLU A 683 87.68 119.85 9.98
N ALA A 684 87.46 119.76 11.30
CA ALA A 684 87.74 120.86 12.23
C ALA A 684 89.24 121.17 12.36
N GLU A 685 90.12 120.17 12.32
CA GLU A 685 91.58 120.36 12.33
C GLU A 685 92.11 120.97 11.02
N VAL A 686 91.48 120.67 9.89
CA VAL A 686 91.80 121.27 8.58
C VAL A 686 91.30 122.72 8.48
N ALA A 687 90.12 123.02 9.02
CA ALA A 687 89.59 124.39 9.07
C ALA A 687 90.44 125.34 9.95
N GLY A 688 91.08 124.82 11.01
CA GLY A 688 91.97 125.61 11.86
C GLY A 688 93.31 125.99 11.21
N ARG A 689 93.77 125.26 10.18
CA ARG A 689 95.05 125.54 9.50
C ARG A 689 94.96 126.60 8.40
N ASN A 690 93.76 126.91 7.89
CA ASN A 690 93.54 127.91 6.85
C ASN A 690 93.27 129.33 7.38
N ALA A 691 93.32 129.55 8.70
CA ALA A 691 93.13 130.88 9.33
C ALA A 691 94.47 131.53 9.78
N SER A 692 95.62 131.03 9.31
CA SER A 692 96.95 131.60 9.58
C SER A 692 97.71 131.92 8.29
N THR A 693 97.08 132.73 7.44
CA THR A 693 97.72 133.63 6.47
C THR A 693 96.97 134.95 6.46
#